data_AF-A0A9D9N4Z0-F1
#
_entry.id   AF-A0A9D9N4Z0-F1
#
_cell.length_a   1.000
_cell.length_b   1.000
_cell.length_c   1.000
_cell.angle_alpha   90.00
_cell.angle_beta   90.00
_cell.angle_gamma   90.00
#
_symmetry.space_group_name_H-M   'P 1'
#
loop_
_entity.id
_entity.type
_entity.pdbx_description
1 polymer ?
#
loop_
_entity_poly.entity_id
_entity_poly.type
_entity_poly.pdbx_seq_one_letter_code
_entity_poly.pdbx_strand_id
1 'polypeptide(L)'
;MNGKSIVATVLLSVATQLCALGQAAEVPAFPGAEGWGQFATGGRAIDERGSKVYFVTRLDDCTDDNLVEGTLRWALHTGDDTPRTILFRTCGTIKLTSKLKFKHPNVSILGQSAPGGGICISGANIYVSASNVIIRHVRFRAGDEADSNYSALDIENVKHVILDHCSFSWSMEENVTMYDNDSTTVQWCIVSEPLYYSRHKKGARAYGSQWGGEHSSFHHNLFAHCVSRSPRLNGARDHSTDFGAHDQFVDTEIANNVIYNWGKKEAVYGGELDAPDSLYVIKNRVDSEGNPVYDENNKVIKDTLEIITGAYVHNHLVNNYYKPGPTTDAAAGGYRYFARISNTGASSGNFSKWYVTGNVMEENEHHFSNAAQTSQDKFGGDYSTINADNWYNAATTSSQKALDIQFGANQQNFEAYYTDQSTMSGLIALDDAATAYERVIANAGCLLPRRDEVDVRILAEAAGKREPIFHGSFSPTYLGVIDSQNDLKPAGAGEDWSAWPDLSMEAGEVLPTDTDNDGIPDEWETENGLNPNDSTDGAAITESGYSNLEIYLESITAKEDPELPETAYRNPVLVDWKLNVAPDGNVSIDAGAAIVAVSVYDVRGALVYRHMAGNQDHVSFQLPVTASNGVYIIKAVFSDAHAQAEKIVY
;
A
#
# COMPACT_ATOMS: atom_id res chain seq x y z
N MET A 1 -26.15 77.32 29.71
CA MET A 1 -25.43 76.26 30.44
C MET A 1 -26.13 74.94 30.15
N ASN A 2 -25.32 73.94 29.82
CA ASN A 2 -25.65 72.76 29.03
C ASN A 2 -26.58 71.74 29.72
N GLY A 3 -27.32 70.97 28.93
CA GLY A 3 -27.92 69.70 29.37
C GLY A 3 -29.10 69.25 28.50
N LYS A 4 -28.82 68.69 27.32
CA LYS A 4 -29.81 68.00 26.48
C LYS A 4 -30.18 66.65 27.11
N SER A 5 -31.48 66.40 27.28
CA SER A 5 -32.06 65.08 27.55
C SER A 5 -32.55 64.49 26.23
N ILE A 6 -32.07 63.30 25.87
CA ILE A 6 -32.68 62.47 24.83
C ILE A 6 -32.83 61.05 25.38
N VAL A 7 -34.06 60.57 25.23
CA VAL A 7 -34.62 59.28 25.62
C VAL A 7 -33.82 58.11 25.05
N ALA A 8 -33.46 57.16 25.91
CA ALA A 8 -32.83 55.90 25.54
C ALA A 8 -33.91 54.86 25.20
N THR A 9 -33.93 54.39 23.95
CA THR A 9 -34.65 53.19 23.53
C THR A 9 -33.67 52.03 23.44
N VAL A 10 -33.98 50.95 24.16
CA VAL A 10 -33.24 49.69 24.21
C VAL A 10 -33.31 48.98 22.86
N LEU A 11 -32.14 48.67 22.28
CA LEU A 11 -31.98 47.67 21.23
C LEU A 11 -31.05 46.58 21.76
N LEU A 12 -31.63 45.40 21.95
CA LEU A 12 -30.97 44.17 22.37
C LEU A 12 -30.23 43.59 21.14
N SER A 13 -28.91 43.69 21.10
CA SER A 13 -28.09 42.99 20.11
C SER A 13 -27.66 41.63 20.65
N VAL A 14 -28.26 40.56 20.14
CA VAL A 14 -27.72 39.20 20.27
C VAL A 14 -26.48 39.13 19.39
N ALA A 15 -25.30 39.05 20.01
CA ALA A 15 -24.07 38.70 19.31
C ALA A 15 -23.98 37.18 19.23
N THR A 16 -24.34 36.61 18.08
CA THR A 16 -23.99 35.23 17.72
C THR A 16 -22.51 35.22 17.36
N GLN A 17 -21.69 34.74 18.29
CA GLN A 17 -20.28 34.45 18.05
C GLN A 17 -20.23 33.16 17.24
N LEU A 18 -20.04 33.26 15.91
CA LEU A 18 -19.62 32.10 15.12
C LEU A 18 -18.21 31.72 15.57
N CYS A 19 -18.08 30.67 16.37
CA CYS A 19 -16.83 29.91 16.44
C CYS A 19 -16.64 29.24 15.07
N ALA A 20 -15.77 29.80 14.23
CA ALA A 20 -15.13 29.02 13.19
C ALA A 20 -14.21 28.02 13.89
N LEU A 21 -14.65 26.77 14.01
CA LEU A 21 -13.78 25.66 14.35
C LEU A 21 -12.84 25.49 13.16
N GLY A 22 -11.61 26.00 13.27
CA GLY A 22 -10.52 25.59 12.39
C GLY A 22 -10.31 24.10 12.60
N GLN A 23 -10.57 23.30 11.57
CA GLN A 23 -10.37 21.86 11.61
C GLN A 23 -8.88 21.58 11.39
N ALA A 24 -8.26 20.83 12.30
CA ALA A 24 -6.86 20.42 12.17
C ALA A 24 -6.66 19.55 10.92
N ALA A 25 -5.50 19.67 10.27
CA ALA A 25 -5.11 18.81 9.15
C ALA A 25 -5.18 17.31 9.55
N GLU A 26 -5.55 16.43 8.61
CA GLU A 26 -5.58 14.99 8.87
C GLU A 26 -4.17 14.47 9.19
N VAL A 27 -4.05 13.74 10.29
CA VAL A 27 -2.78 13.22 10.81
C VAL A 27 -2.48 11.89 10.12
N PRO A 28 -1.35 11.75 9.40
CA PRO A 28 -0.97 10.49 8.77
C PRO A 28 -0.89 9.33 9.78
N ALA A 29 -0.96 8.09 9.28
CA ALA A 29 -0.90 6.86 10.05
C ALA A 29 0.32 6.82 10.97
N PHE A 30 1.45 7.31 10.44
CA PHE A 30 2.71 7.55 11.12
C PHE A 30 3.51 8.56 10.30
N PRO A 31 4.53 9.24 10.87
CA PRO A 31 5.45 10.06 10.11
C PRO A 31 6.10 9.27 8.96
N GLY A 32 5.96 9.75 7.72
CA GLY A 32 6.46 9.05 6.52
C GLY A 32 5.48 8.05 5.91
N ALA A 33 4.25 7.96 6.40
CA ALA A 33 3.16 7.31 5.67
C ALA A 33 2.77 8.16 4.45
N GLU A 34 2.78 7.56 3.26
CA GLU A 34 2.45 8.21 1.99
C GLU A 34 1.37 7.44 1.23
N GLY A 35 0.92 7.96 0.09
CA GLY A 35 -0.06 7.30 -0.76
C GLY A 35 -1.49 7.32 -0.24
N TRP A 36 -2.38 6.58 -0.91
CA TRP A 36 -3.81 6.55 -0.61
C TRP A 36 -4.18 5.96 0.75
N GLY A 37 -3.31 5.14 1.35
CA GLY A 37 -3.50 4.54 2.67
C GLY A 37 -2.96 5.38 3.83
N GLN A 38 -2.34 6.54 3.55
CA GLN A 38 -1.62 7.31 4.56
C GLN A 38 -2.47 7.81 5.73
N PHE A 39 -3.80 7.87 5.60
CA PHE A 39 -4.70 8.32 6.67
C PHE A 39 -5.38 7.19 7.44
N ALA A 40 -4.92 5.95 7.27
CA ALA A 40 -5.32 4.87 8.18
C ALA A 40 -4.96 5.27 9.63
N THR A 41 -5.92 5.16 10.54
CA THR A 41 -5.71 5.45 11.97
C THR A 41 -5.41 4.19 12.77
N GLY A 42 -5.76 3.01 12.22
CA GLY A 42 -5.49 1.72 12.85
C GLY A 42 -6.01 1.67 14.28
N GLY A 43 -5.10 1.39 15.21
CA GLY A 43 -5.36 1.32 16.65
C GLY A 43 -5.42 2.68 17.39
N ARG A 44 -5.24 3.83 16.72
CA ARG A 44 -5.31 5.14 17.39
C ARG A 44 -6.71 5.40 17.96
N ALA A 45 -6.77 6.05 19.12
CA ALA A 45 -8.04 6.54 19.66
C ALA A 45 -8.62 7.65 18.75
N ILE A 46 -9.77 7.39 18.12
CA ILE A 46 -10.43 8.33 17.19
C ILE A 46 -11.75 8.90 17.73
N ASP A 47 -12.26 8.33 18.83
CA ASP A 47 -13.49 8.76 19.49
C ASP A 47 -13.50 8.34 20.97
N GLU A 48 -14.62 8.58 21.64
CA GLU A 48 -14.82 8.30 23.07
C GLU A 48 -14.67 6.82 23.47
N ARG A 49 -14.62 5.88 22.52
CA ARG A 49 -14.35 4.47 22.80
C ARG A 49 -12.91 4.24 23.28
N GLY A 50 -12.00 5.19 23.02
CA GLY A 50 -10.59 5.09 23.35
C GLY A 50 -9.84 4.08 22.46
N SER A 51 -8.77 3.50 22.99
CA SER A 51 -7.97 2.45 22.35
C SER A 51 -7.52 1.41 23.37
N LYS A 52 -7.21 0.20 22.91
CA LYS A 52 -6.73 -0.92 23.72
C LYS A 52 -5.39 -1.43 23.20
N VAL A 53 -4.48 -1.77 24.11
CA VAL A 53 -3.24 -2.49 23.77
C VAL A 53 -3.39 -3.98 24.07
N TYR A 54 -2.96 -4.81 23.13
CA TYR A 54 -2.94 -6.26 23.27
C TYR A 54 -1.52 -6.77 23.04
N PHE A 55 -0.99 -7.50 24.02
CA PHE A 55 0.35 -8.09 23.93
C PHE A 55 0.30 -9.53 23.47
N VAL A 56 1.04 -9.83 22.40
CA VAL A 56 1.40 -11.20 22.02
C VAL A 56 2.63 -11.61 22.83
N THR A 57 2.50 -12.68 23.61
CA THR A 57 3.53 -13.17 24.54
C THR A 57 3.98 -14.61 24.23
N ARG A 58 3.38 -15.24 23.23
CA ARG A 58 3.64 -16.64 22.85
C ARG A 58 3.51 -16.87 21.34
N LEU A 59 4.19 -17.92 20.87
CA LEU A 59 4.35 -18.26 19.45
C LEU A 59 3.40 -19.36 18.96
N ASP A 60 2.72 -20.05 19.87
CA ASP A 60 1.68 -21.00 19.52
C ASP A 60 0.38 -20.28 19.11
N ASP A 61 -0.39 -20.93 18.25
CA ASP A 61 -1.72 -20.49 17.83
C ASP A 61 -2.82 -21.21 18.64
N CYS A 62 -4.03 -20.66 18.62
CA CYS A 62 -5.21 -21.25 19.23
C CYS A 62 -6.33 -21.45 18.20
N THR A 63 -7.51 -21.91 18.63
CA THR A 63 -8.69 -22.00 17.76
C THR A 63 -9.66 -20.85 18.04
N ASP A 64 -10.50 -20.51 17.06
CA ASP A 64 -11.51 -19.45 17.22
C ASP A 64 -12.51 -19.75 18.36
N ASP A 65 -12.78 -21.03 18.63
CA ASP A 65 -13.67 -21.50 19.71
C ASP A 65 -12.99 -21.59 21.09
N ASN A 66 -11.66 -21.44 21.15
CA ASN A 66 -10.88 -21.51 22.39
C ASN A 66 -9.71 -20.51 22.32
N LEU A 67 -10.05 -19.23 22.37
CA LEU A 67 -9.05 -18.15 22.34
C LEU A 67 -8.15 -18.23 23.59
N VAL A 68 -6.83 -18.20 23.37
CA VAL A 68 -5.83 -18.25 24.43
C VAL A 68 -5.10 -16.92 24.51
N GLU A 69 -5.17 -16.26 25.67
CA GLU A 69 -4.49 -14.99 25.92
C GLU A 69 -2.98 -15.06 25.63
N GLY A 70 -2.47 -13.98 25.02
CA GLY A 70 -1.09 -13.87 24.57
C GLY A 70 -0.81 -14.44 23.17
N THR A 71 -1.77 -15.12 22.53
CA THR A 71 -1.67 -15.52 21.10
C THR A 71 -2.08 -14.37 20.18
N LEU A 72 -1.55 -14.35 18.96
CA LEU A 72 -1.97 -13.38 17.93
C LEU A 72 -3.47 -13.51 17.59
N ARG A 73 -3.99 -14.73 17.54
CA ARG A 73 -5.41 -14.98 17.27
C ARG A 73 -6.31 -14.39 18.35
N TRP A 74 -5.96 -14.58 19.63
CA TRP A 74 -6.68 -13.93 20.72
C TRP A 74 -6.65 -12.40 20.59
N ALA A 75 -5.48 -11.80 20.34
CA ALA A 75 -5.35 -10.34 20.21
C ALA A 75 -6.26 -9.76 19.10
N LEU A 76 -6.43 -10.49 17.99
CA LEU A 76 -7.30 -10.09 16.87
C LEU A 76 -8.79 -10.39 17.09
N HIS A 77 -9.14 -11.41 17.88
CA HIS A 77 -10.53 -11.91 17.97
C HIS A 77 -11.25 -11.61 19.28
N THR A 78 -10.52 -11.23 20.32
CA THR A 78 -11.10 -10.87 21.61
C THR A 78 -11.74 -9.47 21.56
N GLY A 79 -12.68 -9.20 22.46
CA GLY A 79 -13.27 -7.87 22.60
C GLY A 79 -14.27 -7.46 21.51
N ASP A 80 -14.23 -6.19 21.14
CA ASP A 80 -15.23 -5.46 20.33
C ASP A 80 -14.55 -4.50 19.33
N ASP A 81 -15.30 -3.66 18.62
CA ASP A 81 -14.75 -2.77 17.58
C ASP A 81 -13.97 -1.55 18.12
N THR A 82 -13.60 -1.55 19.40
CA THR A 82 -12.68 -0.54 19.97
C THR A 82 -11.34 -0.61 19.23
N PRO A 83 -10.77 0.54 18.78
CA PRO A 83 -9.42 0.59 18.21
C PRO A 83 -8.41 -0.17 19.06
N ARG A 84 -7.52 -0.89 18.40
CA ARG A 84 -6.54 -1.73 19.10
C ARG A 84 -5.16 -1.72 18.45
N THR A 85 -4.16 -1.69 19.31
CA THR A 85 -2.76 -1.83 18.93
C THR A 85 -2.23 -3.15 19.46
N ILE A 86 -1.75 -3.99 18.56
CA ILE A 86 -1.15 -5.29 18.86
C ILE A 86 0.37 -5.11 18.88
N LEU A 87 0.94 -5.37 20.06
CA LEU A 87 2.38 -5.28 20.34
C LEU A 87 2.92 -6.67 20.73
N PHE A 88 4.24 -6.84 20.67
CA PHE A 88 4.88 -8.12 20.89
C PHE A 88 5.85 -8.07 22.07
N ARG A 89 5.63 -8.93 23.07
CA ARG A 89 6.57 -9.19 24.19
C ARG A 89 7.27 -10.54 24.00
N THR A 90 7.38 -10.98 22.76
CA THR A 90 8.03 -12.23 22.34
C THR A 90 8.57 -12.05 20.93
N CYS A 91 9.49 -12.92 20.52
CA CYS A 91 10.08 -12.94 19.18
C CYS A 91 10.18 -14.37 18.68
N GLY A 92 10.17 -14.56 17.36
CA GLY A 92 10.13 -15.89 16.76
C GLY A 92 9.10 -16.03 15.65
N THR A 93 8.92 -17.28 15.23
CA THR A 93 7.93 -17.64 14.22
C THR A 93 6.62 -18.08 14.90
N ILE A 94 5.56 -17.29 14.74
CA ILE A 94 4.20 -17.62 15.13
C ILE A 94 3.62 -18.58 14.09
N LYS A 95 3.40 -19.84 14.49
CA LYS A 95 2.91 -20.89 13.58
C LYS A 95 1.40 -20.99 13.65
N LEU A 96 0.71 -20.37 12.69
CA LEU A 96 -0.73 -20.48 12.55
C LEU A 96 -1.15 -21.90 12.18
N THR A 97 -2.21 -22.37 12.81
CA THR A 97 -2.82 -23.68 12.56
C THR A 97 -3.94 -23.62 11.52
N SER A 98 -4.48 -22.42 11.28
CA SER A 98 -5.55 -22.16 10.33
C SER A 98 -5.55 -20.69 9.92
N LYS A 99 -6.21 -20.36 8.80
CA LYS A 99 -6.43 -18.98 8.33
C LYS A 99 -6.87 -18.08 9.50
N LEU A 100 -6.17 -16.96 9.69
CA LEU A 100 -6.47 -15.99 10.74
C LEU A 100 -7.13 -14.74 10.15
N LYS A 101 -8.42 -14.55 10.44
CA LYS A 101 -9.21 -13.40 9.96
C LYS A 101 -9.19 -12.23 10.94
N PHE A 102 -9.44 -11.02 10.45
CA PHE A 102 -9.72 -9.88 11.31
C PHE A 102 -11.21 -9.89 11.69
N LYS A 103 -11.49 -10.11 12.97
CA LYS A 103 -12.87 -10.13 13.49
C LYS A 103 -13.40 -8.72 13.79
N HIS A 104 -12.50 -7.77 14.01
CA HIS A 104 -12.79 -6.38 14.34
C HIS A 104 -11.97 -5.42 13.45
N PRO A 105 -12.50 -4.22 13.12
CA PRO A 105 -11.75 -3.17 12.41
C PRO A 105 -10.82 -2.40 13.36
N ASN A 106 -10.14 -1.37 12.85
CA ASN A 106 -9.32 -0.43 13.64
C ASN A 106 -8.15 -1.11 14.35
N VAL A 107 -7.25 -1.73 13.57
CA VAL A 107 -6.17 -2.57 14.11
C VAL A 107 -4.81 -2.07 13.63
N SER A 108 -3.90 -1.84 14.58
CA SER A 108 -2.46 -1.72 14.29
C SER A 108 -1.73 -3.00 14.72
N ILE A 109 -0.92 -3.60 13.86
CA ILE A 109 0.01 -4.70 14.20
C ILE A 109 1.44 -4.19 13.99
N LEU A 110 2.18 -3.98 15.08
CA LEU A 110 3.41 -3.21 15.07
C LEU A 110 4.59 -4.06 15.55
N GLY A 111 5.25 -4.72 14.61
CA GLY A 111 6.33 -5.67 14.85
C GLY A 111 7.64 -5.05 15.36
N GLN A 112 7.83 -3.74 15.21
CA GLN A 112 8.97 -3.02 15.79
C GLN A 112 8.98 -3.04 17.32
N SER A 113 7.85 -3.39 17.96
CA SER A 113 7.77 -3.57 19.42
C SER A 113 8.37 -4.89 19.92
N ALA A 114 8.59 -5.87 19.03
CA ALA A 114 9.13 -7.16 19.42
C ALA A 114 10.58 -7.07 19.91
N PRO A 115 11.03 -7.96 20.82
CA PRO A 115 12.46 -8.14 21.11
C PRO A 115 13.17 -8.95 20.01
N GLY A 116 14.47 -9.22 20.19
CA GLY A 116 15.25 -10.14 19.36
C GLY A 116 15.20 -9.82 17.87
N GLY A 117 15.03 -10.87 17.05
CA GLY A 117 14.90 -10.71 15.60
C GLY A 117 13.50 -10.26 15.12
N GLY A 118 12.54 -10.08 16.02
CA GLY A 118 11.15 -9.74 15.68
C GLY A 118 10.24 -10.93 15.41
N ILE A 119 9.23 -10.72 14.56
CA ILE A 119 8.13 -11.67 14.34
C ILE A 119 8.05 -12.12 12.88
N CYS A 120 7.94 -13.44 12.71
CA CYS A 120 7.52 -14.07 11.46
C CYS A 120 6.20 -14.82 11.69
N ILE A 121 5.30 -14.77 10.71
CA ILE A 121 4.02 -15.50 10.74
C ILE A 121 4.06 -16.58 9.67
N SER A 122 3.74 -17.82 10.04
CA SER A 122 3.83 -18.98 9.15
C SER A 122 2.68 -19.98 9.31
N GLY A 123 2.67 -21.03 8.49
CA GLY A 123 1.76 -22.17 8.58
C GLY A 123 0.39 -21.94 7.93
N ALA A 124 -0.16 -20.73 8.01
CA ALA A 124 -1.37 -20.32 7.31
C ALA A 124 -1.35 -18.83 6.95
N ASN A 125 -2.28 -18.39 6.12
CA ASN A 125 -2.40 -16.98 5.75
C ASN A 125 -3.11 -16.16 6.85
N ILE A 126 -2.81 -14.87 6.88
CA ILE A 126 -3.69 -13.86 7.48
C ILE A 126 -4.62 -13.32 6.39
N TYR A 127 -5.90 -13.13 6.75
CA TYR A 127 -6.92 -12.52 5.90
C TYR A 127 -7.47 -11.26 6.56
N VAL A 128 -7.04 -10.10 6.08
CA VAL A 128 -7.54 -8.79 6.52
C VAL A 128 -8.91 -8.56 5.90
N SER A 129 -9.94 -8.87 6.69
CA SER A 129 -11.36 -8.77 6.31
C SER A 129 -12.11 -7.64 7.01
N ALA A 130 -11.38 -6.74 7.69
CA ALA A 130 -11.92 -5.57 8.36
C ALA A 130 -11.06 -4.34 8.05
N SER A 131 -11.69 -3.17 7.96
CA SER A 131 -11.08 -1.91 7.50
C SER A 131 -10.30 -1.17 8.61
N ASN A 132 -9.55 -0.14 8.19
CA ASN A 132 -8.73 0.72 9.03
C ASN A 132 -7.60 -0.05 9.73
N VAL A 133 -6.58 -0.42 8.96
CA VAL A 133 -5.52 -1.32 9.39
C VAL A 133 -4.14 -0.75 9.09
N ILE A 134 -3.25 -0.82 10.08
CA ILE A 134 -1.82 -0.52 9.95
C ILE A 134 -1.04 -1.79 10.27
N ILE A 135 -0.14 -2.22 9.39
CA ILE A 135 0.78 -3.33 9.67
C ILE A 135 2.20 -2.89 9.36
N ARG A 136 3.09 -2.97 10.36
CA ARG A 136 4.48 -2.53 10.22
C ARG A 136 5.47 -3.54 10.77
N HIS A 137 6.61 -3.70 10.09
CA HIS A 137 7.74 -4.51 10.57
C HIS A 137 7.37 -5.95 10.94
N VAL A 138 6.58 -6.62 10.09
CA VAL A 138 6.20 -8.03 10.24
C VAL A 138 6.60 -8.84 9.00
N ARG A 139 7.04 -10.09 9.22
CA ARG A 139 7.28 -11.05 8.15
C ARG A 139 6.12 -12.02 8.01
N PHE A 140 5.70 -12.26 6.78
CA PHE A 140 4.68 -13.24 6.42
C PHE A 140 5.31 -14.27 5.50
N ARG A 141 5.43 -15.50 6.00
CA ARG A 141 6.03 -16.63 5.28
C ARG A 141 5.19 -17.87 5.53
N ALA A 142 4.14 -18.06 4.73
CA ALA A 142 3.22 -19.18 4.93
C ALA A 142 3.95 -20.54 4.92
N GLY A 143 4.90 -20.72 3.98
CA GLY A 143 5.60 -21.98 3.76
C GLY A 143 4.68 -23.08 3.23
N ASP A 144 5.24 -24.20 2.81
CA ASP A 144 4.48 -25.30 2.19
C ASP A 144 4.17 -26.50 3.10
N GLU A 145 4.27 -26.28 4.41
CA GLU A 145 4.00 -27.30 5.43
C GLU A 145 2.51 -27.66 5.53
N ALA A 146 1.61 -26.73 5.20
CA ALA A 146 0.18 -26.96 5.20
C ALA A 146 -0.29 -27.78 3.99
N ASP A 147 -1.35 -28.57 4.16
CA ASP A 147 -2.01 -29.31 3.07
C ASP A 147 -2.86 -28.42 2.14
N SER A 148 -2.84 -27.10 2.35
CA SER A 148 -3.61 -26.11 1.59
C SER A 148 -2.69 -25.05 1.00
N ASN A 149 -3.06 -24.50 -0.16
CA ASN A 149 -2.36 -23.40 -0.78
C ASN A 149 -2.79 -22.08 -0.14
N TYR A 150 -1.93 -21.54 0.72
CA TYR A 150 -2.09 -20.24 1.35
C TYR A 150 -1.23 -19.18 0.68
N SER A 151 -1.79 -17.97 0.53
CA SER A 151 -1.03 -16.72 0.41
C SER A 151 -0.27 -16.43 1.71
N ALA A 152 0.68 -15.51 1.73
CA ALA A 152 1.26 -15.08 3.01
C ALA A 152 0.32 -14.08 3.73
N LEU A 153 -0.15 -13.06 3.00
CA LEU A 153 -1.14 -12.09 3.46
C LEU A 153 -2.17 -11.81 2.37
N ASP A 154 -3.46 -11.91 2.71
CA ASP A 154 -4.57 -11.55 1.83
C ASP A 154 -5.36 -10.39 2.44
N ILE A 155 -5.69 -9.39 1.63
CA ILE A 155 -6.43 -8.18 2.00
C ILE A 155 -7.48 -7.92 0.92
N GLU A 156 -8.75 -8.08 1.28
CA GLU A 156 -9.82 -7.95 0.31
C GLU A 156 -11.07 -7.30 0.91
N ASN A 157 -11.78 -6.51 0.11
CA ASN A 157 -13.05 -5.88 0.50
C ASN A 157 -12.93 -4.96 1.72
N VAL A 158 -11.81 -4.26 1.85
CA VAL A 158 -11.53 -3.35 2.98
C VAL A 158 -11.05 -1.98 2.51
N LYS A 159 -11.10 -1.02 3.43
CA LYS A 159 -10.60 0.34 3.19
C LYS A 159 -9.66 0.87 4.26
N HIS A 160 -8.87 1.87 3.90
CA HIS A 160 -7.89 2.53 4.78
C HIS A 160 -6.88 1.53 5.35
N VAL A 161 -6.00 1.03 4.49
CA VAL A 161 -4.99 0.04 4.89
C VAL A 161 -3.60 0.52 4.49
N ILE A 162 -2.64 0.46 5.41
CA ILE A 162 -1.24 0.69 5.08
C ILE A 162 -0.37 -0.46 5.59
N LEU A 163 0.44 -0.99 4.68
CA LEU A 163 1.53 -1.93 4.95
C LEU A 163 2.84 -1.18 4.78
N ASP A 164 3.68 -1.15 5.81
CA ASP A 164 4.98 -0.47 5.78
C ASP A 164 6.07 -1.37 6.35
N HIS A 165 7.22 -1.47 5.69
CA HIS A 165 8.34 -2.29 6.15
C HIS A 165 7.96 -3.74 6.49
N CYS A 166 7.14 -4.39 5.67
CA CYS A 166 6.82 -5.82 5.81
C CYS A 166 7.60 -6.66 4.78
N SER A 167 7.81 -7.94 5.09
CA SER A 167 8.39 -8.90 4.14
C SER A 167 7.44 -10.05 3.87
N PHE A 168 7.24 -10.39 2.60
CA PHE A 168 6.31 -11.42 2.13
C PHE A 168 7.06 -12.44 1.29
N SER A 169 7.09 -13.71 1.72
CA SER A 169 7.78 -14.79 1.01
C SER A 169 7.08 -16.14 1.15
N TRP A 170 7.53 -17.12 0.36
CA TRP A 170 7.17 -18.54 0.53
C TRP A 170 5.67 -18.85 0.54
N SER A 171 4.88 -18.08 -0.21
CA SER A 171 3.50 -18.41 -0.52
C SER A 171 3.40 -19.49 -1.59
N MET A 172 2.36 -20.33 -1.55
CA MET A 172 2.02 -21.29 -2.62
C MET A 172 1.07 -20.67 -3.66
N GLU A 173 0.74 -19.40 -3.52
CA GLU A 173 -0.18 -18.61 -4.34
C GLU A 173 0.53 -17.26 -4.67
N GLU A 174 -0.10 -16.12 -4.42
CA GLU A 174 0.51 -14.81 -4.33
C GLU A 174 1.15 -14.61 -2.94
N ASN A 175 2.32 -13.97 -2.84
CA ASN A 175 2.91 -13.64 -1.54
C ASN A 175 2.03 -12.65 -0.77
N VAL A 176 1.53 -11.62 -1.46
CA VAL A 176 0.58 -10.66 -0.89
C VAL A 176 -0.53 -10.38 -1.89
N THR A 177 -1.79 -10.45 -1.46
CA THR A 177 -2.96 -10.12 -2.28
C THR A 177 -3.64 -8.90 -1.69
N MET A 178 -3.85 -7.87 -2.51
CA MET A 178 -4.63 -6.68 -2.16
C MET A 178 -5.61 -6.40 -3.28
N TYR A 179 -6.90 -6.65 -3.04
CA TYR A 179 -7.89 -6.69 -4.10
C TYR A 179 -9.28 -6.20 -3.66
N ASP A 180 -10.02 -5.52 -4.54
CA ASP A 180 -11.34 -4.96 -4.23
C ASP A 180 -11.29 -4.10 -2.94
N ASN A 181 -10.32 -3.19 -2.84
CA ASN A 181 -10.06 -2.37 -1.66
C ASN A 181 -10.23 -0.87 -1.97
N ASP A 182 -10.21 -0.01 -0.95
CA ASP A 182 -10.18 1.45 -1.16
C ASP A 182 -9.21 2.12 -0.20
N SER A 183 -8.45 3.09 -0.69
CA SER A 183 -7.52 3.88 0.10
C SER A 183 -6.45 3.02 0.76
N THR A 184 -5.61 2.40 -0.06
CA THR A 184 -4.58 1.47 0.41
C THR A 184 -3.17 1.87 0.02
N THR A 185 -2.19 1.51 0.85
CA THR A 185 -0.78 1.70 0.55
C THR A 185 0.07 0.51 0.95
N VAL A 186 1.02 0.15 0.08
CA VAL A 186 2.16 -0.70 0.43
C VAL A 186 3.43 0.08 0.17
N GLN A 187 4.20 0.32 1.21
CA GLN A 187 5.45 1.06 1.13
C GLN A 187 6.60 0.33 1.80
N TRP A 188 7.81 0.50 1.26
CA TRP A 188 9.04 -0.04 1.85
C TRP A 188 8.96 -1.54 2.17
N CYS A 189 8.24 -2.35 1.38
CA CYS A 189 8.10 -3.78 1.62
C CYS A 189 8.97 -4.63 0.69
N ILE A 190 9.29 -5.87 1.11
CA ILE A 190 9.86 -6.91 0.24
C ILE A 190 8.77 -7.92 -0.12
N VAL A 191 8.62 -8.21 -1.41
CA VAL A 191 7.80 -9.30 -1.94
C VAL A 191 8.72 -10.23 -2.73
N SER A 192 9.08 -11.37 -2.14
CA SER A 192 10.17 -12.19 -2.67
C SER A 192 9.89 -13.70 -2.71
N GLU A 193 10.50 -14.39 -3.67
CA GLU A 193 10.60 -15.86 -3.71
C GLU A 193 9.30 -16.64 -3.36
N PRO A 194 8.15 -16.30 -3.99
CA PRO A 194 6.96 -17.14 -3.90
C PRO A 194 7.26 -18.54 -4.48
N LEU A 195 6.61 -19.57 -3.96
CA LEU A 195 6.90 -20.96 -4.29
C LEU A 195 6.33 -21.34 -5.66
N TYR A 196 7.16 -21.90 -6.54
CA TYR A 196 6.83 -22.14 -7.94
C TYR A 196 5.99 -23.40 -8.16
N TYR A 197 6.55 -24.58 -7.95
CA TYR A 197 5.83 -25.87 -8.01
C TYR A 197 5.61 -26.46 -6.63
N SER A 198 4.73 -25.83 -5.86
CA SER A 198 4.35 -26.29 -4.52
C SER A 198 2.92 -26.88 -4.47
N ARG A 199 2.14 -26.58 -3.42
CA ARG A 199 0.82 -27.17 -3.13
C ARG A 199 -0.34 -26.71 -4.03
N HIS A 200 -0.08 -25.88 -5.04
CA HIS A 200 -1.14 -25.23 -5.79
C HIS A 200 -1.80 -26.14 -6.84
N LYS A 201 -3.12 -26.38 -6.70
CA LYS A 201 -3.89 -27.30 -7.57
C LYS A 201 -3.92 -26.91 -9.06
N LYS A 202 -3.72 -25.62 -9.38
CA LYS A 202 -3.69 -25.12 -10.76
C LYS A 202 -2.29 -25.19 -11.41
N GLY A 203 -1.32 -25.83 -10.77
CA GLY A 203 0.08 -25.93 -11.24
C GLY A 203 0.94 -24.74 -10.80
N ALA A 204 2.01 -24.46 -11.56
CA ALA A 204 3.03 -23.50 -11.18
C ALA A 204 2.51 -22.07 -10.94
N ARG A 205 2.90 -21.45 -9.80
CA ARG A 205 2.46 -20.12 -9.39
C ARG A 205 3.59 -19.12 -9.21
N ALA A 206 4.44 -19.20 -8.18
CA ALA A 206 5.49 -18.19 -7.90
C ALA A 206 5.07 -16.74 -8.26
N TYR A 207 3.91 -16.31 -7.75
CA TYR A 207 3.36 -15.00 -8.04
C TYR A 207 3.70 -14.01 -6.92
N GLY A 208 4.15 -12.81 -7.29
CA GLY A 208 4.49 -11.78 -6.31
C GLY A 208 3.24 -11.25 -5.63
N SER A 209 2.41 -10.53 -6.37
CA SER A 209 1.22 -9.89 -5.83
C SER A 209 0.16 -9.56 -6.87
N GLN A 210 -1.10 -9.59 -6.42
CA GLN A 210 -2.20 -8.90 -7.08
C GLN A 210 -2.51 -7.61 -6.31
N TRP A 211 -2.46 -6.48 -7.02
CA TRP A 211 -2.57 -5.13 -6.47
C TRP A 211 -3.78 -4.42 -7.06
N GLY A 212 -4.66 -3.93 -6.20
CA GLY A 212 -5.94 -3.42 -6.64
C GLY A 212 -6.67 -2.62 -5.59
N GLY A 213 -7.77 -2.03 -6.04
CA GLY A 213 -8.62 -1.14 -5.28
C GLY A 213 -9.05 0.05 -6.11
N GLU A 214 -10.03 0.80 -5.61
CA GLU A 214 -10.41 2.10 -6.17
C GLU A 214 -9.28 3.12 -6.01
N HIS A 215 -8.59 3.13 -4.87
CA HIS A 215 -7.47 4.05 -4.62
C HIS A 215 -6.31 3.32 -3.96
N SER A 216 -5.24 3.04 -4.72
CA SER A 216 -4.15 2.19 -4.25
C SER A 216 -2.77 2.72 -4.66
N SER A 217 -1.88 2.88 -3.67
CA SER A 217 -0.50 3.32 -3.88
C SER A 217 0.47 2.21 -3.50
N PHE A 218 1.45 1.96 -4.34
CA PHE A 218 2.46 0.96 -4.09
C PHE A 218 3.83 1.52 -4.47
N HIS A 219 4.65 1.83 -3.48
CA HIS A 219 5.90 2.54 -3.72
C HIS A 219 7.07 2.11 -2.86
N HIS A 220 8.28 2.26 -3.39
CA HIS A 220 9.53 1.89 -2.70
C HIS A 220 9.59 0.43 -2.23
N ASN A 221 8.90 -0.47 -2.95
CA ASN A 221 8.92 -1.90 -2.65
C ASN A 221 9.95 -2.64 -3.51
N LEU A 222 10.46 -3.76 -3.02
CA LEU A 222 11.25 -4.71 -3.79
C LEU A 222 10.40 -5.92 -4.17
N PHE A 223 10.28 -6.20 -5.47
CA PHE A 223 9.87 -7.52 -5.97
C PHE A 223 11.09 -8.30 -6.41
N ALA A 224 11.30 -9.49 -5.85
CA ALA A 224 12.48 -10.29 -6.15
C ALA A 224 12.11 -11.75 -6.45
N HIS A 225 12.63 -12.27 -7.57
CA HIS A 225 12.48 -13.68 -7.97
C HIS A 225 11.02 -14.16 -8.09
N CYS A 226 10.12 -13.26 -8.46
CA CYS A 226 8.75 -13.61 -8.78
C CYS A 226 8.66 -14.03 -10.25
N VAL A 227 8.07 -15.18 -10.56
CA VAL A 227 7.95 -15.62 -11.96
C VAL A 227 6.97 -14.73 -12.73
N SER A 228 5.92 -14.23 -12.09
CA SER A 228 4.93 -13.31 -12.67
C SER A 228 4.28 -12.48 -11.56
N ARG A 229 3.40 -11.55 -11.94
CA ARG A 229 2.63 -10.72 -11.00
C ARG A 229 3.56 -9.95 -10.07
N SER A 230 4.40 -9.12 -10.65
CA SER A 230 5.36 -8.25 -9.97
C SER A 230 5.05 -6.78 -10.20
N PRO A 231 3.82 -6.27 -10.00
CA PRO A 231 2.54 -6.92 -9.62
C PRO A 231 1.59 -7.24 -10.80
N ARG A 232 0.46 -7.92 -10.54
CA ARG A 232 -0.74 -7.86 -11.41
C ARG A 232 -1.67 -6.75 -10.93
N LEU A 233 -1.99 -5.79 -11.79
CA LEU A 233 -2.88 -4.67 -11.49
C LEU A 233 -4.34 -5.07 -11.59
N ASN A 234 -5.13 -4.52 -10.68
CA ASN A 234 -6.56 -4.57 -10.82
C ASN A 234 -7.07 -3.55 -11.84
N GLY A 235 -8.24 -3.82 -12.38
CA GLY A 235 -9.08 -2.84 -13.02
C GLY A 235 -10.56 -3.10 -12.73
N ALA A 236 -11.44 -2.40 -13.43
CA ALA A 236 -12.88 -2.48 -13.24
C ALA A 236 -13.49 -3.68 -13.98
N ARG A 237 -14.31 -4.49 -13.29
CA ARG A 237 -14.86 -5.77 -13.82
C ARG A 237 -16.39 -5.87 -13.68
N ASP A 238 -17.03 -6.57 -14.63
CA ASP A 238 -18.50 -6.64 -14.80
C ASP A 238 -19.15 -7.94 -14.26
N HIS A 239 -18.57 -8.59 -13.24
CA HIS A 239 -18.88 -10.01 -12.99
C HIS A 239 -19.34 -10.38 -11.56
N SER A 240 -19.67 -9.42 -10.69
CA SER A 240 -20.19 -9.71 -9.35
C SER A 240 -21.62 -9.25 -9.14
N THR A 241 -22.37 -10.08 -8.40
CA THR A 241 -23.71 -9.79 -7.88
C THR A 241 -23.69 -9.11 -6.50
N ASP A 242 -22.52 -8.83 -5.93
CA ASP A 242 -22.37 -8.26 -4.59
C ASP A 242 -22.08 -6.75 -4.59
N PHE A 243 -22.84 -6.04 -3.75
CA PHE A 243 -22.72 -4.60 -3.49
C PHE A 243 -21.31 -4.21 -2.99
N GLY A 244 -20.66 -3.25 -3.65
CA GLY A 244 -19.31 -2.78 -3.29
C GLY A 244 -18.18 -3.75 -3.63
N ALA A 245 -18.48 -4.83 -4.38
CA ALA A 245 -17.54 -5.91 -4.66
C ALA A 245 -16.61 -5.67 -5.85
N HIS A 246 -16.63 -4.49 -6.48
CA HIS A 246 -15.73 -4.18 -7.59
C HIS A 246 -15.30 -2.73 -7.60
N ASP A 247 -14.02 -2.55 -7.90
CA ASP A 247 -13.40 -1.25 -8.06
C ASP A 247 -13.89 -0.59 -9.36
N GLN A 248 -14.80 0.37 -9.23
CA GLN A 248 -15.40 1.02 -10.38
C GLN A 248 -14.56 2.21 -10.87
N PHE A 249 -13.92 2.87 -9.94
CA PHE A 249 -13.09 4.05 -10.15
C PHE A 249 -11.68 3.70 -9.68
N VAL A 250 -10.88 3.09 -10.55
CA VAL A 250 -9.57 2.57 -10.19
C VAL A 250 -8.50 3.60 -10.47
N ASP A 251 -7.80 4.05 -9.43
CA ASP A 251 -6.59 4.84 -9.47
C ASP A 251 -5.47 4.04 -8.78
N THR A 252 -4.60 3.43 -9.60
CA THR A 252 -3.47 2.62 -9.12
C THR A 252 -2.15 3.35 -9.39
N GLU A 253 -1.33 3.51 -8.35
CA GLU A 253 0.00 4.09 -8.42
C GLU A 253 1.08 3.05 -8.11
N ILE A 254 2.00 2.86 -9.05
CA ILE A 254 3.18 2.01 -8.94
C ILE A 254 4.39 2.89 -9.18
N ALA A 255 4.97 3.35 -8.07
CA ALA A 255 6.00 4.37 -8.10
C ALA A 255 7.28 3.89 -7.40
N ASN A 256 8.46 4.15 -7.96
CA ASN A 256 9.73 3.96 -7.25
C ASN A 256 9.97 2.54 -6.69
N ASN A 257 9.39 1.50 -7.30
CA ASN A 257 9.64 0.12 -6.90
C ASN A 257 10.86 -0.46 -7.64
N VAL A 258 11.49 -1.48 -7.06
CA VAL A 258 12.52 -2.30 -7.72
C VAL A 258 11.91 -3.64 -8.14
N ILE A 259 11.97 -3.96 -9.42
CA ILE A 259 11.50 -5.24 -9.98
C ILE A 259 12.72 -6.05 -10.42
N TYR A 260 13.03 -7.12 -9.69
CA TYR A 260 14.24 -7.93 -9.87
C TYR A 260 13.94 -9.39 -10.24
N ASN A 261 14.66 -9.88 -11.25
CA ASN A 261 14.74 -11.30 -11.60
C ASN A 261 13.39 -11.99 -11.89
N TRP A 262 12.53 -11.36 -12.68
CA TRP A 262 11.22 -11.91 -13.06
C TRP A 262 11.32 -13.01 -14.13
N GLY A 263 10.32 -13.89 -14.24
CA GLY A 263 10.33 -15.03 -15.18
C GLY A 263 9.40 -14.94 -16.40
N LYS A 264 8.49 -13.96 -16.46
CA LYS A 264 7.48 -13.84 -17.53
C LYS A 264 7.31 -12.40 -18.01
N LYS A 265 6.85 -12.21 -19.26
CA LYS A 265 6.53 -10.91 -19.89
C LYS A 265 5.51 -10.12 -19.10
N GLU A 266 4.67 -10.86 -18.40
CA GLU A 266 3.61 -10.37 -17.52
C GLU A 266 4.21 -10.21 -16.11
N ALA A 267 5.36 -9.53 -16.00
CA ALA A 267 5.89 -9.11 -14.72
C ALA A 267 4.93 -8.06 -14.15
N VAL A 268 4.82 -6.88 -14.78
CA VAL A 268 3.75 -5.91 -14.53
C VAL A 268 2.69 -6.01 -15.62
N TYR A 269 1.44 -6.25 -15.26
CA TYR A 269 0.33 -6.36 -16.21
C TYR A 269 -1.03 -6.26 -15.52
N GLY A 270 -2.11 -6.10 -16.28
CA GLY A 270 -3.49 -6.04 -15.76
C GLY A 270 -4.14 -4.71 -16.09
N GLY A 271 -4.92 -4.15 -15.16
CA GLY A 271 -5.52 -2.83 -15.33
C GLY A 271 -6.64 -2.83 -16.35
N GLU A 272 -7.43 -3.91 -16.40
CA GLU A 272 -8.54 -4.06 -17.35
C GLU A 272 -9.72 -3.13 -17.06
N LEU A 273 -10.31 -2.49 -18.08
CA LEU A 273 -11.62 -1.85 -17.97
C LEU A 273 -12.65 -2.72 -18.69
N ASP A 274 -13.27 -3.65 -17.97
CA ASP A 274 -14.21 -4.62 -18.54
C ASP A 274 -15.68 -4.15 -18.44
N ALA A 275 -15.96 -3.05 -17.72
CA ALA A 275 -17.33 -2.64 -17.35
C ALA A 275 -17.63 -1.10 -17.43
N PRO A 276 -17.72 -0.47 -18.61
CA PRO A 276 -17.67 1.01 -18.71
C PRO A 276 -19.02 1.75 -18.76
N ASP A 277 -20.06 1.15 -19.34
CA ASP A 277 -21.21 1.95 -19.81
C ASP A 277 -22.36 2.04 -18.79
N SER A 278 -22.56 1.01 -17.98
CA SER A 278 -23.59 0.95 -16.93
C SER A 278 -23.35 -0.26 -16.05
N LEU A 279 -22.77 -0.06 -14.87
CA LEU A 279 -22.71 -1.11 -13.86
C LEU A 279 -24.05 -1.15 -13.14
N TYR A 280 -24.73 -2.30 -13.23
CA TYR A 280 -25.98 -2.53 -12.51
C TYR A 280 -25.63 -3.03 -11.10
N VAL A 281 -25.67 -2.11 -10.15
CA VAL A 281 -25.37 -2.43 -8.76
C VAL A 281 -26.67 -2.73 -8.03
N ILE A 282 -26.79 -3.93 -7.47
CA ILE A 282 -27.88 -4.27 -6.55
C ILE A 282 -27.50 -3.73 -5.16
N LYS A 283 -28.11 -2.62 -4.75
CA LYS A 283 -27.97 -2.02 -3.42
C LYS A 283 -28.77 -2.75 -2.36
N ASN A 284 -28.27 -2.62 -1.13
CA ASN A 284 -29.06 -2.84 0.08
C ASN A 284 -30.34 -2.01 -0.04
N ARG A 285 -31.48 -2.66 0.16
CA ARG A 285 -32.73 -1.97 0.39
C ARG A 285 -32.57 -1.16 1.68
N VAL A 286 -32.86 0.12 1.60
CA VAL A 286 -32.95 1.00 2.76
C VAL A 286 -34.38 1.44 2.99
N ASP A 287 -34.74 1.71 4.24
CA ASP A 287 -36.02 2.34 4.58
C ASP A 287 -36.00 3.85 4.24
N SER A 288 -37.09 4.55 4.56
CA SER A 288 -37.22 5.99 4.32
C SER A 288 -36.24 6.86 5.11
N GLU A 289 -35.56 6.30 6.10
CA GLU A 289 -34.59 6.97 6.97
C GLU A 289 -33.15 6.60 6.58
N GLY A 290 -32.96 5.72 5.59
CA GLY A 290 -31.66 5.28 5.10
C GLY A 290 -31.09 4.05 5.81
N ASN A 291 -31.85 3.40 6.70
CA ASN A 291 -31.36 2.23 7.43
C ASN A 291 -31.50 0.95 6.58
N PRO A 292 -30.55 -0.01 6.66
CA PRO A 292 -30.66 -1.29 5.95
C PRO A 292 -31.92 -2.07 6.34
N VAL A 293 -32.61 -2.65 5.37
CA VAL A 293 -33.75 -3.54 5.58
C VAL A 293 -33.25 -5.00 5.60
N TYR A 294 -33.66 -5.75 6.61
CA TYR A 294 -33.22 -7.14 6.84
C TYR A 294 -34.30 -8.16 6.47
N ASP A 295 -33.88 -9.33 6.01
CA ASP A 295 -34.74 -10.50 5.81
C ASP A 295 -35.02 -11.27 7.11
N GLU A 296 -35.79 -12.35 7.02
CA GLU A 296 -36.17 -13.21 8.15
C GLU A 296 -34.98 -13.90 8.85
N ASN A 297 -33.79 -13.92 8.22
CA ASN A 297 -32.56 -14.50 8.75
C ASN A 297 -31.56 -13.42 9.21
N ASN A 298 -32.01 -12.17 9.38
CA ASN A 298 -31.17 -11.03 9.74
C ASN A 298 -30.06 -10.71 8.72
N LYS A 299 -30.30 -11.00 7.43
CA LYS A 299 -29.41 -10.62 6.33
C LYS A 299 -29.99 -9.41 5.61
N VAL A 300 -29.15 -8.44 5.25
CA VAL A 300 -29.60 -7.26 4.50
C VAL A 300 -30.18 -7.67 3.14
N ILE A 301 -31.40 -7.21 2.84
CA ILE A 301 -32.07 -7.43 1.56
C ILE A 301 -31.37 -6.59 0.49
N LYS A 302 -30.95 -7.22 -0.61
CA LYS A 302 -30.30 -6.56 -1.76
C LYS A 302 -31.20 -6.67 -2.98
N ASP A 303 -32.00 -5.65 -3.27
CA ASP A 303 -32.90 -5.66 -4.43
C ASP A 303 -33.20 -4.29 -5.06
N THR A 304 -32.48 -3.25 -4.65
CA THR A 304 -32.58 -1.94 -5.28
C THR A 304 -31.54 -1.83 -6.38
N LEU A 305 -31.94 -1.53 -7.61
CA LEU A 305 -31.02 -1.39 -8.74
C LEU A 305 -30.53 0.07 -8.86
N GLU A 306 -29.22 0.29 -8.77
CA GLU A 306 -28.59 1.54 -9.18
C GLU A 306 -27.82 1.33 -10.48
N ILE A 307 -27.97 2.25 -11.42
CA ILE A 307 -27.15 2.31 -12.63
C ILE A 307 -26.03 3.29 -12.35
N ILE A 308 -24.80 2.80 -12.27
CA ILE A 308 -23.63 3.66 -12.14
C ILE A 308 -22.96 3.76 -13.51
N THR A 309 -22.81 4.98 -14.02
CA THR A 309 -22.22 5.28 -15.33
C THR A 309 -20.84 5.92 -15.16
N GLY A 310 -19.89 5.60 -16.05
CA GLY A 310 -18.60 6.31 -16.13
C GLY A 310 -17.44 5.65 -15.36
N ALA A 311 -17.42 4.31 -15.29
CA ALA A 311 -16.28 3.59 -14.72
C ALA A 311 -14.98 3.94 -15.43
N TYR A 312 -13.88 4.00 -14.69
CA TYR A 312 -12.55 4.27 -15.24
C TYR A 312 -11.48 3.43 -14.54
N VAL A 313 -10.35 3.28 -15.23
CA VAL A 313 -9.14 2.70 -14.67
C VAL A 313 -7.97 3.57 -15.10
N HIS A 314 -7.22 4.11 -14.15
CA HIS A 314 -5.98 4.83 -14.34
C HIS A 314 -4.84 4.08 -13.65
N ASN A 315 -3.79 3.79 -14.41
CA ASN A 315 -2.59 3.13 -13.93
C ASN A 315 -1.41 4.10 -14.08
N HIS A 316 -0.64 4.28 -13.02
CA HIS A 316 0.51 5.18 -13.01
C HIS A 316 1.77 4.36 -12.74
N LEU A 317 2.60 4.18 -13.74
CA LEU A 317 3.86 3.44 -13.66
C LEU A 317 5.01 4.43 -13.74
N VAL A 318 5.56 4.82 -12.57
CA VAL A 318 6.42 5.99 -12.46
C VAL A 318 7.73 5.64 -11.77
N ASN A 319 8.86 5.95 -12.41
CA ASN A 319 10.19 5.89 -11.79
C ASN A 319 10.54 4.54 -11.14
N ASN A 320 10.02 3.42 -11.66
CA ASN A 320 10.38 2.09 -11.19
C ASN A 320 11.70 1.63 -11.83
N TYR A 321 12.48 0.86 -11.09
CA TYR A 321 13.76 0.32 -11.51
C TYR A 321 13.64 -1.18 -11.80
N TYR A 322 13.89 -1.59 -13.04
CA TYR A 322 13.80 -2.97 -13.49
C TYR A 322 15.20 -3.53 -13.67
N LYS A 323 15.52 -4.55 -12.88
CA LYS A 323 16.83 -5.25 -12.91
C LYS A 323 16.63 -6.69 -13.40
N PRO A 324 16.91 -7.00 -14.67
CA PRO A 324 16.93 -8.37 -15.15
C PRO A 324 17.90 -9.22 -14.31
N GLY A 325 17.55 -10.48 -14.09
CA GLY A 325 18.45 -11.43 -13.43
C GLY A 325 18.49 -12.78 -14.17
N PRO A 326 19.19 -13.78 -13.60
CA PRO A 326 19.35 -15.10 -14.23
C PRO A 326 18.04 -15.78 -14.65
N THR A 327 16.95 -15.62 -13.90
CA THR A 327 15.62 -16.13 -14.26
C THR A 327 15.03 -15.38 -15.44
N THR A 328 15.19 -14.06 -15.49
CA THR A 328 14.75 -13.22 -16.62
C THR A 328 15.40 -13.67 -17.91
N ASP A 329 16.68 -14.04 -17.85
CA ASP A 329 17.44 -14.48 -19.01
C ASP A 329 17.18 -15.94 -19.40
N ALA A 330 16.80 -16.80 -18.46
CA ALA A 330 16.60 -18.23 -18.70
C ALA A 330 15.16 -18.57 -19.09
N ALA A 331 14.17 -17.84 -18.56
CA ALA A 331 12.78 -18.19 -18.72
C ALA A 331 12.29 -17.86 -20.13
N ALA A 332 11.65 -18.82 -20.82
CA ALA A 332 11.12 -18.64 -22.18
C ALA A 332 10.22 -17.40 -22.35
N GLY A 333 9.59 -16.97 -21.25
CA GLY A 333 8.75 -15.79 -21.17
C GLY A 333 9.40 -14.55 -20.59
N GLY A 334 10.67 -14.53 -20.17
CA GLY A 334 11.35 -13.42 -19.47
C GLY A 334 11.62 -12.18 -20.33
N TYR A 335 10.64 -11.79 -21.16
CA TYR A 335 10.71 -10.61 -21.97
C TYR A 335 10.87 -9.36 -21.12
N ARG A 336 11.67 -8.43 -21.62
CA ARG A 336 11.94 -7.15 -20.97
C ARG A 336 10.96 -6.12 -21.52
N TYR A 337 9.98 -5.73 -20.69
CA TYR A 337 9.02 -4.65 -20.90
C TYR A 337 8.80 -3.97 -19.55
N PHE A 338 8.43 -2.68 -19.52
CA PHE A 338 7.99 -2.07 -18.27
C PHE A 338 6.64 -2.63 -17.81
N ALA A 339 5.71 -2.80 -18.74
CA ALA A 339 4.44 -3.44 -18.48
C ALA A 339 3.82 -4.03 -19.74
N ARG A 340 2.85 -4.92 -19.54
CA ARG A 340 1.89 -5.32 -20.56
C ARG A 340 0.52 -4.71 -20.27
N ILE A 341 -0.01 -3.97 -21.24
CA ILE A 341 -1.33 -3.36 -21.20
C ILE A 341 -2.34 -4.36 -21.75
N SER A 342 -3.43 -4.57 -21.01
CA SER A 342 -4.40 -5.63 -21.31
C SER A 342 -5.13 -5.45 -22.64
N ASN A 343 -5.66 -6.56 -23.16
CA ASN A 343 -6.35 -6.62 -24.46
C ASN A 343 -7.76 -6.05 -24.42
N THR A 344 -8.41 -6.02 -23.26
CA THR A 344 -9.88 -5.90 -23.22
C THR A 344 -10.34 -4.64 -23.95
N GLY A 345 -9.66 -3.50 -23.76
CA GLY A 345 -9.98 -2.25 -24.45
C GLY A 345 -9.93 -2.28 -25.97
N ALA A 346 -9.00 -3.01 -26.60
CA ALA A 346 -8.94 -3.10 -28.05
C ALA A 346 -10.11 -3.92 -28.64
N SER A 347 -10.65 -4.85 -27.87
CA SER A 347 -11.74 -5.73 -28.28
C SER A 347 -13.14 -5.23 -27.91
N SER A 348 -13.25 -4.45 -26.82
CA SER A 348 -14.52 -3.95 -26.29
C SER A 348 -14.74 -2.45 -26.50
N GLY A 349 -13.71 -1.68 -26.84
CA GLY A 349 -13.74 -0.22 -26.87
C GLY A 349 -13.43 0.44 -25.53
N ASN A 350 -13.05 -0.36 -24.52
CA ASN A 350 -12.98 0.05 -23.12
C ASN A 350 -11.53 0.20 -22.67
N PHE A 351 -10.96 1.38 -22.86
CA PHE A 351 -9.54 1.60 -22.62
C PHE A 351 -9.29 2.04 -21.18
N SER A 352 -8.48 1.29 -20.45
CA SER A 352 -7.84 1.84 -19.26
C SER A 352 -6.82 2.91 -19.66
N LYS A 353 -6.55 3.84 -18.76
CA LYS A 353 -5.54 4.88 -18.95
C LYS A 353 -4.25 4.52 -18.24
N TRP A 354 -3.14 4.92 -18.84
CA TRP A 354 -1.80 4.65 -18.39
C TRP A 354 -0.96 5.92 -18.47
N TYR A 355 -0.37 6.30 -17.34
CA TYR A 355 0.71 7.27 -17.27
C TYR A 355 2.00 6.50 -16.99
N VAL A 356 2.93 6.52 -17.95
CA VAL A 356 4.19 5.76 -17.86
C VAL A 356 5.34 6.71 -18.09
N THR A 357 6.21 6.89 -17.09
CA THR A 357 7.34 7.82 -17.16
C THR A 357 8.48 7.44 -16.22
N GLY A 358 9.71 7.83 -16.59
CA GLY A 358 10.92 7.75 -15.77
C GLY A 358 11.32 6.35 -15.27
N ASN A 359 10.66 5.29 -15.72
CA ASN A 359 11.05 3.92 -15.43
C ASN A 359 12.37 3.62 -16.14
N VAL A 360 13.24 2.88 -15.46
CA VAL A 360 14.56 2.52 -15.95
C VAL A 360 14.66 1.00 -15.99
N MET A 361 15.08 0.48 -17.14
CA MET A 361 15.55 -0.87 -17.28
C MET A 361 17.08 -0.87 -17.22
N GLU A 362 17.64 -1.62 -16.28
CA GLU A 362 19.09 -1.79 -16.16
C GLU A 362 19.65 -2.50 -17.40
N GLU A 363 20.74 -1.95 -17.93
CA GLU A 363 21.55 -2.62 -18.93
C GLU A 363 22.33 -3.75 -18.24
N ASN A 364 21.95 -4.99 -18.54
CA ASN A 364 22.44 -6.17 -17.82
C ASN A 364 23.93 -6.47 -18.11
N GLU A 365 24.75 -6.72 -17.07
CA GLU A 365 26.12 -7.28 -17.21
C GLU A 365 26.10 -8.79 -17.59
N HIS A 366 24.99 -9.50 -17.37
CA HIS A 366 24.80 -10.87 -17.84
C HIS A 366 24.46 -10.88 -19.33
N HIS A 367 25.51 -10.85 -20.14
CA HIS A 367 25.39 -10.98 -21.59
C HIS A 367 24.80 -12.33 -21.99
N PHE A 368 23.79 -12.27 -22.87
CA PHE A 368 23.14 -13.35 -23.59
C PHE A 368 24.16 -14.40 -24.07
N SER A 369 24.23 -15.55 -23.40
CA SER A 369 25.17 -16.62 -23.74
C SER A 369 24.71 -17.45 -24.94
N ASN A 370 23.45 -17.32 -25.37
CA ASN A 370 22.93 -18.02 -26.56
C ASN A 370 21.81 -17.27 -27.30
N ALA A 371 21.57 -17.72 -28.55
CA ALA A 371 20.64 -17.10 -29.50
C ALA A 371 19.15 -17.19 -29.12
N ALA A 372 18.75 -17.97 -28.10
CA ALA A 372 17.37 -17.97 -27.61
C ALA A 372 17.11 -16.72 -26.74
N GLN A 373 18.12 -16.24 -26.00
CA GLN A 373 18.02 -15.10 -25.10
C GLN A 373 18.00 -13.75 -25.84
N THR A 374 18.60 -13.67 -27.03
CA THR A 374 18.52 -12.46 -27.90
C THR A 374 17.11 -12.18 -28.43
N SER A 375 16.21 -13.17 -28.44
CA SER A 375 14.81 -12.99 -28.83
C SER A 375 13.92 -12.45 -27.71
N GLN A 376 14.42 -12.49 -26.47
CA GLN A 376 13.72 -12.07 -25.25
C GLN A 376 14.02 -10.62 -24.89
N ASP A 377 15.19 -10.12 -25.30
CA ASP A 377 15.48 -8.69 -25.31
C ASP A 377 14.61 -7.99 -26.36
N LYS A 378 13.51 -7.41 -25.90
CA LYS A 378 12.59 -6.61 -26.71
C LYS A 378 13.05 -5.15 -26.83
N PHE A 379 14.25 -4.82 -26.38
CA PHE A 379 14.90 -3.54 -26.65
C PHE A 379 15.98 -3.70 -27.73
N GLY A 380 16.39 -4.94 -28.02
CA GLY A 380 17.40 -5.23 -29.01
C GLY A 380 18.77 -4.64 -28.67
N GLY A 381 19.06 -4.50 -27.38
CA GLY A 381 20.28 -3.86 -26.88
C GLY A 381 20.20 -2.33 -26.74
N ASP A 382 19.10 -1.66 -27.11
CA ASP A 382 18.99 -0.19 -27.02
C ASP A 382 18.22 0.26 -25.77
N TYR A 383 18.85 0.09 -24.61
CA TYR A 383 18.33 0.52 -23.30
C TYR A 383 18.25 2.05 -23.19
N SER A 384 19.14 2.77 -23.87
CA SER A 384 19.19 4.23 -23.83
C SER A 384 17.90 4.85 -24.38
N THR A 385 17.39 4.31 -25.49
CA THR A 385 16.17 4.82 -26.13
C THR A 385 14.93 4.55 -25.28
N ILE A 386 14.76 3.33 -24.74
CA ILE A 386 13.56 2.98 -23.96
C ILE A 386 13.54 3.59 -22.56
N ASN A 387 14.71 3.85 -21.98
CA ASN A 387 14.81 4.59 -20.72
C ASN A 387 14.56 6.09 -20.92
N ALA A 388 14.88 6.64 -22.11
CA ALA A 388 14.54 8.02 -22.47
C ALA A 388 13.08 8.21 -22.88
N ASP A 389 12.45 7.17 -23.46
CA ASP A 389 11.05 7.16 -23.87
C ASP A 389 10.38 5.84 -23.46
N ASN A 390 9.69 5.85 -22.30
CA ASN A 390 8.96 4.68 -21.82
C ASN A 390 7.73 4.30 -22.66
N TRP A 391 7.38 5.08 -23.68
CA TRP A 391 6.35 4.77 -24.67
C TRP A 391 6.93 4.33 -26.02
N TYR A 392 8.26 4.15 -26.10
CA TYR A 392 8.95 3.82 -27.34
C TYR A 392 8.27 2.65 -28.08
N ASN A 393 7.89 2.93 -29.33
CA ASN A 393 7.21 2.01 -30.26
C ASN A 393 5.85 1.44 -29.78
N ALA A 394 5.23 1.96 -28.72
CA ALA A 394 3.95 1.47 -28.21
C ALA A 394 2.80 1.54 -29.26
N ALA A 395 2.83 2.54 -30.16
CA ALA A 395 1.87 2.71 -31.23
C ALA A 395 2.14 1.84 -32.49
N THR A 396 3.10 0.91 -32.44
CA THR A 396 3.56 0.15 -33.61
C THR A 396 3.51 -1.36 -33.41
N THR A 397 3.55 -2.13 -34.49
CA THR A 397 3.68 -3.60 -34.45
C THR A 397 5.12 -4.08 -34.25
N SER A 398 6.06 -3.16 -33.97
CA SER A 398 7.45 -3.50 -33.70
C SER A 398 7.56 -4.50 -32.56
N SER A 399 8.47 -5.46 -32.68
CA SER A 399 8.86 -6.30 -31.55
C SER A 399 9.81 -5.58 -30.59
N GLN A 400 10.38 -4.44 -31.01
CA GLN A 400 11.25 -3.61 -30.18
C GLN A 400 10.45 -2.47 -29.56
N LYS A 401 10.03 -2.57 -28.30
CA LYS A 401 9.09 -1.63 -27.67
C LYS A 401 9.19 -1.64 -26.16
N ALA A 402 8.89 -0.51 -25.53
CA ALA A 402 8.94 -0.35 -24.07
C ALA A 402 7.75 -1.03 -23.34
N LEU A 403 6.57 -1.00 -23.98
CA LEU A 403 5.32 -1.54 -23.45
C LEU A 403 4.72 -2.56 -24.42
N ASP A 404 4.13 -3.63 -23.89
CA ASP A 404 3.39 -4.60 -24.69
C ASP A 404 1.89 -4.29 -24.68
N ILE A 405 1.41 -3.57 -25.70
CA ILE A 405 -0.03 -3.42 -25.97
C ILE A 405 -0.49 -4.66 -26.73
N GLN A 406 -1.25 -5.54 -26.07
CA GLN A 406 -1.44 -6.91 -26.55
C GLN A 406 -2.12 -7.01 -27.92
N PHE A 407 -3.03 -6.09 -28.27
CA PHE A 407 -3.72 -6.08 -29.56
C PHE A 407 -3.96 -4.67 -30.08
N GLY A 408 -3.90 -4.54 -31.41
CA GLY A 408 -4.19 -3.30 -32.11
C GLY A 408 -3.16 -2.20 -31.83
N ALA A 409 -1.87 -2.54 -31.68
CA ALA A 409 -0.81 -1.54 -31.57
C ALA A 409 -0.80 -0.63 -32.82
N ASN A 410 -1.42 0.53 -32.67
CA ASN A 410 -1.62 1.57 -33.67
C ASN A 410 -1.79 2.90 -32.93
N GLN A 411 -1.72 4.01 -33.67
CA GLN A 411 -1.79 5.36 -33.10
C GLN A 411 -3.09 5.61 -32.32
N GLN A 412 -4.24 5.16 -32.84
CA GLN A 412 -5.54 5.37 -32.21
C GLN A 412 -5.64 4.66 -30.86
N ASN A 413 -5.18 3.40 -30.77
CA ASN A 413 -5.20 2.66 -29.51
C ASN A 413 -4.19 3.24 -28.52
N PHE A 414 -3.01 3.67 -28.98
CA PHE A 414 -2.06 4.38 -28.12
C PHE A 414 -2.69 5.63 -27.49
N GLU A 415 -3.33 6.49 -28.29
CA GLU A 415 -4.04 7.69 -27.80
C GLU A 415 -5.18 7.33 -26.84
N ALA A 416 -5.83 6.19 -27.03
CA ALA A 416 -6.89 5.71 -26.16
C ALA A 416 -6.37 5.21 -24.81
N TYR A 417 -5.19 4.56 -24.75
CA TYR A 417 -4.57 4.11 -23.51
C TYR A 417 -3.78 5.22 -22.79
N TYR A 418 -3.30 6.24 -23.48
CA TYR A 418 -2.45 7.27 -22.90
C TYR A 418 -3.24 8.22 -21.96
N THR A 419 -2.60 8.60 -20.84
CA THR A 419 -2.95 9.76 -20.00
C THR A 419 -1.67 10.44 -19.51
N ASP A 420 -1.82 11.65 -18.94
CA ASP A 420 -0.73 12.43 -18.38
C ASP A 420 -0.71 12.40 -16.84
N GLN A 421 0.26 13.10 -16.26
CA GLN A 421 0.47 13.16 -14.81
C GLN A 421 -0.72 13.71 -14.02
N SER A 422 -1.67 14.38 -14.67
CA SER A 422 -2.84 14.91 -13.98
C SER A 422 -3.60 13.78 -13.26
N THR A 423 -3.73 12.59 -13.81
CA THR A 423 -4.49 11.52 -13.14
C THR A 423 -3.82 10.99 -11.87
N MET A 424 -2.55 11.33 -11.59
CA MET A 424 -1.88 10.92 -10.35
C MET A 424 -2.44 11.60 -9.11
N SER A 425 -2.29 10.91 -7.98
CA SER A 425 -2.63 11.42 -6.68
C SER A 425 -1.60 12.46 -6.22
N GLY A 426 -0.31 12.25 -6.48
CA GLY A 426 0.76 13.06 -5.88
C GLY A 426 0.91 12.90 -4.37
N LEU A 427 0.30 11.87 -3.78
CA LEU A 427 0.43 11.56 -2.36
C LEU A 427 1.74 10.85 -2.01
N ILE A 428 2.62 10.65 -2.99
CA ILE A 428 3.89 9.92 -2.87
C ILE A 428 5.03 10.91 -3.14
N ALA A 429 6.04 10.93 -2.28
CA ALA A 429 7.28 11.64 -2.56
C ALA A 429 8.07 10.85 -3.61
N LEU A 430 8.08 11.35 -4.86
CA LEU A 430 8.74 10.64 -5.95
C LEU A 430 10.25 10.91 -5.96
N ASP A 431 11.03 9.83 -6.11
CA ASP A 431 12.43 9.87 -6.52
C ASP A 431 12.56 9.63 -8.01
N ASP A 432 13.73 9.91 -8.62
CA ASP A 432 14.08 9.25 -9.88
C ASP A 432 14.34 7.75 -9.65
N ALA A 433 14.28 6.94 -10.71
CA ALA A 433 14.38 5.48 -10.58
C ALA A 433 15.72 4.97 -10.01
N ALA A 434 16.82 5.67 -10.25
CA ALA A 434 18.13 5.26 -9.74
C ALA A 434 18.23 5.53 -8.23
N THR A 435 17.79 6.72 -7.79
CA THR A 435 17.69 7.06 -6.37
C THR A 435 16.72 6.10 -5.65
N ALA A 436 15.58 5.80 -6.26
CA ALA A 436 14.63 4.82 -5.73
C ALA A 436 15.25 3.44 -5.55
N TYR A 437 16.04 2.97 -6.52
CA TYR A 437 16.76 1.70 -6.41
C TYR A 437 17.68 1.67 -5.18
N GLU A 438 18.51 2.70 -5.01
CA GLU A 438 19.42 2.78 -3.85
C GLU A 438 18.65 2.74 -2.53
N ARG A 439 17.56 3.52 -2.43
CA ARG A 439 16.74 3.58 -1.21
C ARG A 439 16.00 2.28 -0.93
N VAL A 440 15.42 1.63 -1.94
CA VAL A 440 14.72 0.34 -1.79
C VAL A 440 15.70 -0.73 -1.32
N ILE A 441 16.88 -0.83 -1.93
CA ILE A 441 17.92 -1.80 -1.54
C ILE A 441 18.39 -1.59 -0.09
N ALA A 442 18.39 -0.36 0.39
CA ALA A 442 18.73 -0.03 1.77
C ALA A 442 17.59 -0.33 2.76
N ASN A 443 16.36 0.08 2.43
CA ASN A 443 15.31 0.26 3.43
C ASN A 443 14.14 -0.73 3.33
N ALA A 444 13.86 -1.31 2.16
CA ALA A 444 12.65 -2.12 2.00
C ALA A 444 12.68 -3.42 2.84
N GLY A 445 11.53 -3.86 3.33
CA GLY A 445 11.31 -5.10 4.08
C GLY A 445 11.19 -4.88 5.59
N CYS A 446 11.07 -5.99 6.31
CA CYS A 446 11.05 -6.02 7.76
C CYS A 446 12.42 -5.66 8.34
N LEU A 447 12.64 -4.35 8.51
CA LEU A 447 13.88 -3.77 9.02
C LEU A 447 14.04 -4.00 10.53
N LEU A 448 12.96 -3.81 11.29
CA LEU A 448 12.99 -3.81 12.74
C LEU A 448 12.36 -5.08 13.34
N PRO A 449 12.83 -5.50 14.52
CA PRO A 449 13.98 -4.96 15.27
C PRO A 449 15.33 -5.26 14.59
N ARG A 450 15.40 -6.33 13.80
CA ARG A 450 16.58 -6.71 13.01
C ARG A 450 16.13 -7.43 11.75
N ARG A 451 16.77 -7.19 10.60
CA ARG A 451 16.58 -7.99 9.37
C ARG A 451 17.00 -9.43 9.59
N ASP A 452 16.31 -10.37 8.96
CA ASP A 452 16.71 -11.77 8.98
C ASP A 452 17.56 -12.16 7.76
N GLU A 453 18.10 -13.38 7.78
CA GLU A 453 19.00 -13.88 6.73
C GLU A 453 18.34 -13.99 5.35
N VAL A 454 17.01 -14.08 5.29
CA VAL A 454 16.25 -14.17 4.04
C VAL A 454 16.19 -12.79 3.40
N ASP A 455 15.74 -11.78 4.15
CA ASP A 455 15.66 -10.41 3.67
C ASP A 455 17.05 -9.87 3.29
N VAL A 456 18.07 -10.14 4.12
CA VAL A 456 19.48 -9.77 3.85
C VAL A 456 19.97 -10.39 2.54
N ARG A 457 19.69 -11.69 2.32
CA ARG A 457 20.07 -12.37 1.08
C ARG A 457 19.36 -11.76 -0.13
N ILE A 458 18.05 -11.58 -0.06
CA ILE A 458 17.25 -11.07 -1.17
C ILE A 458 17.70 -9.66 -1.58
N LEU A 459 17.97 -8.78 -0.61
CA LEU A 459 18.51 -7.44 -0.88
C LEU A 459 19.91 -7.51 -1.47
N ALA A 460 20.78 -8.40 -0.98
CA ALA A 460 22.13 -8.58 -1.54
C ALA A 460 22.10 -9.12 -2.99
N GLU A 461 21.17 -10.03 -3.29
CA GLU A 461 20.95 -10.55 -4.65
C GLU A 461 20.43 -9.44 -5.58
N ALA A 462 19.40 -8.70 -5.15
CA ALA A 462 18.88 -7.56 -5.91
C ALA A 462 19.92 -6.43 -6.09
N ALA A 463 20.82 -6.25 -5.13
CA ALA A 463 21.92 -5.28 -5.21
C ALA A 463 23.07 -5.72 -6.13
N GLY A 464 23.07 -6.97 -6.64
CA GLY A 464 24.21 -7.54 -7.36
C GLY A 464 25.44 -7.80 -6.49
N LYS A 465 25.31 -7.78 -5.15
CA LYS A 465 26.38 -8.10 -4.20
C LYS A 465 26.60 -9.62 -4.07
N ARG A 466 25.62 -10.41 -4.48
CA ARG A 466 25.63 -11.87 -4.45
C ARG A 466 24.82 -12.42 -5.61
N GLU A 467 25.28 -13.53 -6.19
CA GLU A 467 24.53 -14.24 -7.23
C GLU A 467 23.39 -15.09 -6.63
N PRO A 468 22.20 -15.13 -7.25
CA PRO A 468 21.15 -16.09 -6.90
C PRO A 468 21.62 -17.52 -7.16
N ILE A 469 21.58 -18.36 -6.14
CA ILE A 469 22.04 -19.77 -6.25
C ILE A 469 20.95 -20.80 -5.95
N PHE A 470 19.91 -20.41 -5.22
CA PHE A 470 18.84 -21.33 -4.84
C PHE A 470 17.86 -21.52 -5.99
N HIS A 471 17.33 -22.72 -6.12
CA HIS A 471 16.37 -23.05 -7.15
C HIS A 471 15.53 -24.26 -6.75
N GLY A 472 14.33 -24.34 -7.29
CA GLY A 472 13.47 -25.52 -7.20
C GLY A 472 14.05 -26.75 -7.90
N SER A 473 13.50 -27.92 -7.61
CA SER A 473 13.90 -29.18 -8.25
C SER A 473 13.03 -29.56 -9.45
N PHE A 474 11.87 -28.93 -9.61
CA PHE A 474 10.98 -29.16 -10.75
C PHE A 474 11.44 -28.41 -12.00
N SER A 475 11.31 -29.06 -13.16
CA SER A 475 11.66 -28.45 -14.45
C SER A 475 10.51 -27.57 -14.98
N PRO A 476 10.81 -26.38 -15.54
CA PRO A 476 12.12 -25.76 -15.67
C PRO A 476 12.64 -25.18 -14.35
N THR A 477 13.95 -25.29 -14.11
CA THR A 477 14.61 -24.71 -12.94
C THR A 477 15.11 -23.29 -13.26
N TYR A 478 14.90 -22.37 -12.33
CA TYR A 478 15.37 -20.99 -12.46
C TYR A 478 16.08 -20.51 -11.19
N LEU A 479 17.20 -19.79 -11.35
CA LEU A 479 17.97 -19.29 -10.21
C LEU A 479 17.24 -18.15 -9.50
N GLY A 480 17.06 -18.32 -8.20
CA GLY A 480 16.25 -17.49 -7.32
C GLY A 480 14.80 -17.95 -7.18
N VAL A 481 14.33 -18.90 -7.99
CA VAL A 481 12.95 -19.40 -7.92
C VAL A 481 12.93 -20.79 -7.29
N ILE A 482 12.32 -20.89 -6.12
CA ILE A 482 12.25 -22.11 -5.30
C ILE A 482 10.87 -22.78 -5.38
N ASP A 483 10.80 -24.08 -5.10
CA ASP A 483 9.55 -24.85 -5.02
C ASP A 483 9.08 -25.04 -3.57
N SER A 484 10.02 -25.00 -2.62
CA SER A 484 9.80 -25.10 -1.18
C SER A 484 10.80 -24.21 -0.44
N GLN A 485 10.44 -23.69 0.74
CA GLN A 485 11.40 -23.04 1.63
C GLN A 485 12.61 -23.95 1.96
N ASN A 486 12.45 -25.28 1.86
CA ASN A 486 13.53 -26.24 2.08
C ASN A 486 14.58 -26.27 0.95
N ASP A 487 14.30 -25.69 -0.21
CA ASP A 487 15.29 -25.55 -1.29
C ASP A 487 16.42 -24.56 -0.92
N LEU A 488 16.23 -23.80 0.17
CA LEU A 488 17.26 -22.92 0.74
C LEU A 488 18.33 -23.68 1.52
N LYS A 489 18.20 -25.01 1.72
CA LYS A 489 19.13 -25.81 2.51
C LYS A 489 20.54 -25.77 1.92
N PRO A 490 21.55 -25.22 2.62
CA PRO A 490 22.91 -25.22 2.13
C PRO A 490 23.49 -26.63 2.01
N ALA A 491 24.39 -26.83 1.04
CA ALA A 491 25.14 -28.08 0.92
C ALA A 491 25.98 -28.32 2.19
N GLY A 492 25.73 -29.44 2.87
CA GLY A 492 26.42 -29.80 4.12
C GLY A 492 25.73 -29.34 5.40
N ALA A 493 24.58 -28.67 5.31
CA ALA A 493 23.76 -28.36 6.48
C ALA A 493 23.28 -29.66 7.18
N GLY A 494 23.30 -29.64 8.52
CA GLY A 494 22.92 -30.77 9.37
C GLY A 494 21.47 -31.23 9.23
N GLU A 495 21.10 -32.28 9.95
CA GLU A 495 19.71 -32.77 10.02
C GLU A 495 18.79 -31.79 10.76
N ASP A 496 19.36 -30.93 11.60
CA ASP A 496 18.71 -29.91 12.42
C ASP A 496 18.53 -28.55 11.73
N TRP A 497 19.02 -28.40 10.50
CA TRP A 497 18.85 -27.15 9.75
C TRP A 497 17.37 -26.87 9.45
N SER A 498 16.98 -25.61 9.59
CA SER A 498 15.66 -25.08 9.33
C SER A 498 15.74 -23.94 8.31
N ALA A 499 14.75 -23.86 7.41
CA ALA A 499 14.58 -22.70 6.55
C ALA A 499 14.09 -21.46 7.31
N TRP A 500 13.45 -21.66 8.47
CA TRP A 500 12.88 -20.59 9.28
C TRP A 500 13.98 -19.79 9.99
N PRO A 501 13.98 -18.45 9.88
CA PRO A 501 14.96 -17.61 10.52
C PRO A 501 15.07 -17.74 12.03
N ASP A 502 16.29 -17.59 12.54
CA ASP A 502 16.53 -17.44 13.98
C ASP A 502 16.24 -16.00 14.41
N LEU A 503 15.05 -15.82 14.98
CA LEU A 503 14.58 -14.53 15.51
C LEU A 503 14.72 -14.46 17.03
N SER A 504 15.50 -15.35 17.65
CA SER A 504 15.71 -15.33 19.10
C SER A 504 16.39 -14.04 19.57
N MET A 505 16.22 -13.77 20.86
CA MET A 505 16.88 -12.67 21.54
C MET A 505 18.39 -12.88 21.55
N GLU A 506 19.16 -11.81 21.33
CA GLU A 506 20.60 -11.86 21.53
C GLU A 506 20.97 -11.93 23.02
N ALA A 507 22.18 -12.40 23.32
CA ALA A 507 22.64 -12.55 24.69
C ALA A 507 22.70 -11.18 25.40
N GLY A 508 21.90 -11.04 26.47
CA GLY A 508 21.85 -9.82 27.29
C GLY A 508 20.69 -8.89 26.95
N GLU A 509 19.92 -9.17 25.89
CA GLU A 509 18.66 -8.48 25.65
C GLU A 509 17.66 -8.78 26.77
N VAL A 510 16.93 -7.76 27.18
CA VAL A 510 15.85 -7.85 28.16
C VAL A 510 14.68 -7.00 27.68
N LEU A 511 13.47 -7.48 27.92
CA LEU A 511 12.28 -6.67 27.68
C LEU A 511 12.27 -5.49 28.67
N PRO A 512 12.03 -4.26 28.18
CA PRO A 512 11.79 -3.13 29.06
C PRO A 512 10.60 -3.40 29.99
N THR A 513 10.64 -2.83 31.19
CA THR A 513 9.50 -2.88 32.10
C THR A 513 8.46 -1.86 31.65
N ASP A 514 7.21 -2.27 31.64
CA ASP A 514 6.00 -1.51 31.33
C ASP A 514 4.99 -1.91 32.42
N THR A 515 4.92 -1.06 33.45
CA THR A 515 4.27 -1.38 34.74
C THR A 515 2.74 -1.36 34.63
N ASP A 516 2.18 -0.47 33.83
CA ASP A 516 0.73 -0.30 33.69
C ASP A 516 0.13 -0.97 32.44
N ASN A 517 0.98 -1.49 31.55
CA ASN A 517 0.65 -2.26 30.35
C ASN A 517 -0.03 -1.43 29.25
N ASP A 518 0.36 -0.17 29.09
CA ASP A 518 -0.10 0.70 28.01
C ASP A 518 0.75 0.60 26.72
N GLY A 519 1.85 -0.16 26.75
CA GLY A 519 2.74 -0.37 25.61
C GLY A 519 3.98 0.52 25.59
N ILE A 520 4.15 1.41 26.58
CA ILE A 520 5.29 2.31 26.72
C ILE A 520 6.17 1.83 27.90
N PRO A 521 7.50 1.79 27.74
CA PRO A 521 8.39 1.45 28.86
C PRO A 521 8.46 2.55 29.94
N ASP A 522 8.51 2.13 31.22
CA ASP A 522 8.60 3.02 32.39
C ASP A 522 9.74 4.06 32.28
N GLU A 523 10.88 3.64 31.73
CA GLU A 523 12.05 4.49 31.52
C GLU A 523 11.75 5.60 30.51
N TRP A 524 11.13 5.25 29.38
CA TRP A 524 10.77 6.21 28.34
C TRP A 524 9.70 7.18 28.83
N GLU A 525 8.70 6.68 29.57
CA GLU A 525 7.66 7.52 30.17
C GLU A 525 8.26 8.55 31.13
N THR A 526 9.13 8.11 32.03
CA THR A 526 9.80 8.99 33.00
C THR A 526 10.64 10.06 32.29
N GLU A 527 11.35 9.70 31.23
CA GLU A 527 12.14 10.62 30.42
C GLU A 527 11.28 11.64 29.66
N ASN A 528 10.07 11.28 29.27
CA ASN A 528 9.15 12.11 28.50
C ASN A 528 8.04 12.77 29.34
N GLY A 529 8.10 12.63 30.68
CA GLY A 529 7.20 13.30 31.62
C GLY A 529 5.82 12.64 31.77
N LEU A 530 5.69 11.37 31.37
CA LEU A 530 4.52 10.52 31.59
C LEU A 530 4.63 9.77 32.92
N ASN A 531 3.55 9.08 33.31
CA ASN A 531 3.48 8.39 34.59
C ASN A 531 3.42 6.87 34.38
N PRO A 532 4.49 6.12 34.77
CA PRO A 532 4.56 4.65 34.61
C PRO A 532 3.52 3.80 35.34
N ASN A 533 2.51 4.41 35.93
CA ASN A 533 1.44 3.73 36.65
C ASN A 533 0.04 4.21 36.18
N ASP A 534 -0.04 4.97 35.10
CA ASP A 534 -1.28 5.51 34.52
C ASP A 534 -1.49 5.06 33.08
N SER A 535 -2.10 3.89 32.92
CA SER A 535 -2.33 3.29 31.60
C SER A 535 -3.24 4.06 30.64
N THR A 536 -3.75 5.23 31.05
CA THR A 536 -4.54 6.10 30.19
C THR A 536 -3.72 7.11 29.41
N ASP A 537 -2.48 7.38 29.82
CA ASP A 537 -1.65 8.40 29.16
C ASP A 537 -1.03 7.90 27.84
N GLY A 538 -0.77 6.60 27.67
CA GLY A 538 -0.31 6.04 26.40
C GLY A 538 -1.27 6.26 25.23
N ALA A 539 -2.58 6.17 25.48
CA ALA A 539 -3.63 6.43 24.49
C ALA A 539 -3.97 7.92 24.35
N ALA A 540 -3.44 8.80 25.21
CA ALA A 540 -3.74 10.22 25.16
C ALA A 540 -3.15 10.87 23.90
N ILE A 541 -4.01 11.56 23.15
CA ILE A 541 -3.61 12.28 21.94
C ILE A 541 -2.90 13.59 22.31
N THR A 542 -1.71 13.78 21.74
CA THR A 542 -0.86 14.96 21.94
C THR A 542 -1.23 16.09 20.98
N GLU A 543 -0.58 17.26 21.12
CA GLU A 543 -0.73 18.38 20.18
C GLU A 543 -0.31 18.03 18.74
N SER A 544 0.52 17.00 18.56
CA SER A 544 0.91 16.51 17.23
C SER A 544 -0.21 15.72 16.52
N GLY A 545 -1.25 15.32 17.25
CA GLY A 545 -2.31 14.46 16.75
C GLY A 545 -2.02 12.96 16.85
N TYR A 546 -0.81 12.57 17.26
CA TYR A 546 -0.44 11.21 17.63
C TYR A 546 -0.61 10.95 19.13
N SER A 547 -0.88 9.71 19.52
CA SER A 547 -0.86 9.30 20.92
C SER A 547 0.58 9.20 21.47
N ASN A 548 0.74 9.22 22.79
CA ASN A 548 2.05 8.99 23.42
C ASN A 548 2.66 7.64 23.00
N LEU A 549 1.83 6.59 22.89
CA LEU A 549 2.24 5.29 22.40
C LEU A 549 2.78 5.34 20.96
N GLU A 550 2.10 6.06 20.06
CA GLU A 550 2.58 6.24 18.69
C GLU A 550 3.91 7.00 18.65
N ILE A 551 4.08 8.05 19.47
CA ILE A 551 5.35 8.79 19.59
C ILE A 551 6.47 7.88 20.08
N TYR A 552 6.22 7.06 21.10
CA TYR A 552 7.19 6.06 21.57
C TYR A 552 7.58 5.09 20.45
N LEU A 553 6.59 4.51 19.76
CA LEU A 553 6.81 3.53 18.70
C LEU A 553 7.59 4.12 17.52
N GLU A 554 7.43 5.40 17.20
CA GLU A 554 8.29 6.07 16.21
C GLU A 554 9.69 6.40 16.75
N SER A 555 9.84 6.69 18.04
CA SER A 555 11.16 6.95 18.62
C SER A 555 12.10 5.74 18.52
N ILE A 556 11.53 4.52 18.47
CA ILE A 556 12.29 3.29 18.28
C ILE A 556 12.45 2.89 16.80
N THR A 557 11.69 3.48 15.87
CA THR A 557 11.94 3.34 14.42
C THR A 557 13.07 4.26 13.95
N ALA A 558 13.28 5.39 14.63
CA ALA A 558 14.35 6.35 14.38
C ALA A 558 15.75 5.89 14.82
N LYS A 559 15.91 4.66 15.32
CA LYS A 559 17.24 4.05 15.51
C LYS A 559 17.82 3.73 14.14
N GLU A 560 18.54 4.73 13.61
CA GLU A 560 19.36 4.66 12.39
C GLU A 560 20.08 3.31 12.32
N ASP A 561 19.95 2.60 11.21
CA ASP A 561 20.97 1.62 10.84
C ASP A 561 22.25 2.43 10.61
N PRO A 562 23.30 2.26 11.44
CA PRO A 562 24.52 3.06 11.34
C PRO A 562 25.28 2.86 10.02
N GLU A 563 24.86 1.92 9.17
CA GLU A 563 25.40 1.72 7.81
C GLU A 563 24.67 2.52 6.71
N LEU A 564 23.57 3.23 7.02
CA LEU A 564 22.78 3.97 6.02
C LEU A 564 23.20 5.46 5.90
N PRO A 565 23.32 6.01 4.68
CA PRO A 565 23.64 7.41 4.48
C PRO A 565 22.46 8.32 4.88
N GLU A 566 22.77 9.50 5.45
CA GLU A 566 21.82 10.53 5.92
C GLU A 566 20.77 10.95 4.86
N THR A 567 21.04 10.71 3.58
CA THR A 567 20.12 10.94 2.45
C THR A 567 18.97 9.93 2.37
N ALA A 568 18.96 8.86 3.17
CA ALA A 568 17.93 7.82 3.17
C ALA A 568 16.62 8.26 3.85
N TYR A 569 16.66 9.27 4.71
CA TYR A 569 15.52 9.73 5.51
C TYR A 569 15.02 11.07 4.99
N ARG A 570 13.91 11.08 4.25
CA ARG A 570 13.13 12.30 4.05
C ARG A 570 11.90 12.25 4.95
N ASN A 571 11.79 13.25 5.82
CA ASN A 571 10.47 13.65 6.29
C ASN A 571 9.67 14.16 5.08
N PRO A 572 8.37 13.84 4.96
CA PRO A 572 7.53 14.41 3.91
C PRO A 572 7.65 15.93 3.95
N VAL A 573 8.03 16.54 2.82
CA VAL A 573 8.12 17.99 2.72
C VAL A 573 6.70 18.53 2.67
N LEU A 574 6.19 18.97 3.82
CA LEU A 574 4.95 19.75 3.86
C LEU A 574 5.22 21.08 3.15
N VAL A 575 4.59 21.29 1.99
CA VAL A 575 4.56 22.60 1.34
C VAL A 575 3.65 23.50 2.17
N ASP A 576 4.09 24.73 2.45
CA ASP A 576 3.19 25.74 3.02
C ASP A 576 2.26 26.20 1.89
N TRP A 577 0.96 25.91 2.03
CA TRP A 577 -0.06 26.33 1.07
C TRP A 577 -1.27 26.93 1.79
N LYS A 578 -1.90 27.92 1.16
CA LYS A 578 -3.04 28.66 1.67
C LYS A 578 -4.19 28.54 0.70
N LEU A 579 -5.22 27.83 1.12
CA LEU A 579 -6.47 27.72 0.41
C LEU A 579 -7.45 28.81 0.86
N ASN A 580 -8.01 29.55 -0.09
CA ASN A 580 -9.11 30.48 0.15
C ASN A 580 -10.29 30.13 -0.75
N VAL A 581 -11.48 30.07 -0.17
CA VAL A 581 -12.73 29.85 -0.90
C VAL A 581 -13.65 31.03 -0.64
N ALA A 582 -13.94 31.79 -1.69
CA ALA A 582 -14.83 32.94 -1.61
C ALA A 582 -16.31 32.48 -1.63
N PRO A 583 -17.23 33.23 -0.99
CA PRO A 583 -18.66 32.89 -0.96
C PRO A 583 -19.36 32.83 -2.33
N ASP A 584 -18.71 33.35 -3.37
CA ASP A 584 -19.20 33.29 -4.76
C ASP A 584 -18.70 32.05 -5.51
N GLY A 585 -17.95 31.16 -4.85
CA GLY A 585 -17.41 29.93 -5.45
C GLY A 585 -16.05 30.07 -6.10
N ASN A 586 -15.41 31.24 -5.98
CA ASN A 586 -14.03 31.39 -6.43
C ASN A 586 -13.07 30.77 -5.43
N VAL A 587 -12.26 29.83 -5.88
CA VAL A 587 -11.17 29.23 -5.10
C VAL A 587 -9.87 29.89 -5.52
N SER A 588 -9.00 30.19 -4.56
CA SER A 588 -7.62 30.60 -4.80
C SER A 588 -6.67 29.88 -3.87
N ILE A 589 -5.56 29.42 -4.41
CA ILE A 589 -4.50 28.74 -3.69
C ILE A 589 -3.20 29.50 -3.92
N ASP A 590 -2.52 29.84 -2.82
CA ASP A 590 -1.14 30.33 -2.80
C ASP A 590 -0.25 29.25 -2.18
N ALA A 591 0.84 28.85 -2.83
CA ALA A 591 1.73 27.82 -2.31
C ALA A 591 3.21 28.20 -2.46
N GLY A 592 4.04 27.69 -1.55
CA GLY A 592 5.50 27.82 -1.64
C GLY A 592 6.17 27.02 -2.75
N ALA A 593 5.41 26.21 -3.50
CA ALA A 593 5.86 25.38 -4.60
C ALA A 593 4.92 25.50 -5.82
N ALA A 594 5.43 25.19 -7.01
CA ALA A 594 4.68 25.33 -8.25
C ALA A 594 3.57 24.28 -8.35
N ILE A 595 2.33 24.74 -8.52
CA ILE A 595 1.12 23.93 -8.64
C ILE A 595 0.93 23.52 -10.11
N VAL A 596 0.81 22.23 -10.34
CA VAL A 596 0.52 21.61 -11.65
C VAL A 596 -0.97 21.54 -11.89
N ALA A 597 -1.73 21.08 -10.89
CA ALA A 597 -3.16 20.82 -11.00
C ALA A 597 -3.85 20.99 -9.64
N VAL A 598 -5.13 21.33 -9.68
CA VAL A 598 -6.02 21.32 -8.53
C VAL A 598 -7.24 20.48 -8.85
N SER A 599 -7.53 19.50 -8.01
CA SER A 599 -8.70 18.63 -8.11
C SER A 599 -9.65 18.90 -6.94
N VAL A 600 -10.94 18.81 -7.17
CA VAL A 600 -12.00 19.01 -6.18
C VAL A 600 -12.85 17.76 -6.17
N TYR A 601 -12.94 17.11 -5.03
CA TYR A 601 -13.71 15.89 -4.83
C TYR A 601 -14.87 16.15 -3.87
N ASP A 602 -15.95 15.40 -3.98
CA ASP A 602 -16.99 15.38 -2.95
C ASP A 602 -16.58 14.48 -1.77
N VAL A 603 -17.38 14.44 -0.70
CA VAL A 603 -17.11 13.59 0.49
C VAL A 603 -17.14 12.09 0.22
N ARG A 604 -17.57 11.66 -0.96
CA ARG A 604 -17.54 10.25 -1.37
C ARG A 604 -16.29 9.95 -2.19
N GLY A 605 -15.39 10.93 -2.37
CA GLY A 605 -14.18 10.81 -3.19
C GLY A 605 -14.43 11.00 -4.68
N ALA A 606 -15.65 11.34 -5.13
CA ALA A 606 -15.92 11.53 -6.55
C ALA A 606 -15.35 12.87 -7.04
N LEU A 607 -14.59 12.86 -8.14
CA LEU A 607 -14.05 14.08 -8.75
C LEU A 607 -15.19 14.97 -9.28
N VAL A 608 -15.32 16.18 -8.72
CA VAL A 608 -16.33 17.19 -9.05
C VAL A 608 -15.80 18.20 -10.05
N TYR A 609 -14.54 18.62 -9.88
CA TYR A 609 -13.93 19.64 -10.73
C TYR A 609 -12.42 19.49 -10.76
N ARG A 610 -11.80 19.91 -11.88
CA ARG A 610 -10.34 19.93 -12.02
C ARG A 610 -9.88 21.17 -12.78
N HIS A 611 -8.85 21.81 -12.24
CA HIS A 611 -8.15 22.94 -12.84
C HIS A 611 -6.69 22.59 -13.11
N MET A 612 -6.18 22.93 -14.30
CA MET A 612 -4.76 22.75 -14.65
C MET A 612 -4.04 24.09 -14.48
N ALA A 613 -3.14 24.17 -13.50
CA ALA A 613 -2.48 25.40 -13.07
C ALA A 613 -1.19 25.71 -13.84
N GLY A 614 -0.61 24.73 -14.55
CA GLY A 614 0.50 24.97 -15.47
C GLY A 614 1.82 25.40 -14.81
N ASN A 615 2.12 24.89 -13.61
CA ASN A 615 3.30 25.20 -12.80
C ASN A 615 3.33 26.66 -12.29
N GLN A 616 2.25 27.09 -11.62
CA GLN A 616 2.18 28.40 -10.96
C GLN A 616 2.18 28.26 -9.44
N ASP A 617 2.84 29.16 -8.74
CA ASP A 617 2.81 29.26 -7.27
C ASP A 617 1.50 29.87 -6.73
N HIS A 618 0.69 30.47 -7.61
CA HIS A 618 -0.66 30.92 -7.36
C HIS A 618 -1.62 30.37 -8.41
N VAL A 619 -2.80 29.90 -7.98
CA VAL A 619 -3.86 29.46 -8.88
C VAL A 619 -5.22 29.93 -8.38
N SER A 620 -6.09 30.39 -9.28
CA SER A 620 -7.47 30.73 -8.95
C SER A 620 -8.44 30.22 -10.01
N PHE A 621 -9.56 29.67 -9.57
CA PHE A 621 -10.56 29.06 -10.44
C PHE A 621 -11.96 29.11 -9.82
N GLN A 622 -12.96 29.06 -10.69
CA GLN A 622 -14.36 29.07 -10.29
C GLN A 622 -14.91 27.65 -10.19
N LEU A 623 -15.49 27.29 -9.05
CA LEU A 623 -16.25 26.04 -8.93
C LEU A 623 -17.51 26.11 -9.84
N PRO A 624 -17.84 25.03 -10.57
CA PRO A 624 -19.07 24.98 -11.35
C PRO A 624 -20.29 25.26 -10.45
N VAL A 625 -21.20 26.12 -10.90
CA VAL A 625 -22.38 26.61 -10.14
C VAL A 625 -23.33 25.49 -9.65
N THR A 626 -23.10 24.24 -10.08
CA THR A 626 -23.81 23.03 -9.62
C THR A 626 -23.20 22.38 -8.38
N ALA A 627 -22.07 22.86 -7.86
CA ALA A 627 -21.59 22.51 -6.53
C ALA A 627 -22.50 23.20 -5.50
N SER A 628 -23.61 22.55 -5.15
CA SER A 628 -24.48 22.98 -4.04
C SER A 628 -23.67 23.09 -2.75
N ASN A 629 -24.03 23.98 -1.84
CA ASN A 629 -23.40 24.06 -0.51
C ASN A 629 -23.21 22.65 0.07
N GLY A 630 -21.97 22.32 0.45
CA GLY A 630 -21.53 20.95 0.65
C GLY A 630 -20.09 20.88 1.12
N VAL A 631 -19.66 19.66 1.46
CA VAL A 631 -18.30 19.39 1.89
C VAL A 631 -17.52 18.85 0.70
N TYR A 632 -16.35 19.42 0.45
CA TYR A 632 -15.46 19.04 -0.64
C TYR A 632 -14.05 18.80 -0.14
N ILE A 633 -13.25 18.05 -0.89
CA ILE A 633 -11.81 17.89 -0.69
C ILE A 633 -11.13 18.60 -1.86
N ILE A 634 -10.38 19.67 -1.58
CA ILE A 634 -9.55 20.34 -2.58
C ILE A 634 -8.14 19.82 -2.45
N LYS A 635 -7.57 19.39 -3.57
CA LYS A 635 -6.26 18.77 -3.66
C LYS A 635 -5.40 19.53 -4.66
N ALA A 636 -4.28 20.08 -4.22
CA ALA A 636 -3.26 20.69 -5.08
C ALA A 636 -2.13 19.68 -5.32
N VAL A 637 -1.75 19.50 -6.59
CA VAL A 637 -0.59 18.70 -7.02
C VAL A 637 0.51 19.66 -7.46
N PHE A 638 1.72 19.46 -6.95
CA PHE A 638 2.90 20.30 -7.18
C PHE A 638 3.85 19.69 -8.23
N SER A 639 4.79 20.49 -8.72
CA SER A 639 5.68 20.16 -9.85
C SER A 639 6.68 19.06 -9.57
N ASP A 640 6.94 18.76 -8.31
CA ASP A 640 7.74 17.63 -7.81
C ASP A 640 6.88 16.40 -7.49
N ALA A 641 5.61 16.41 -7.95
CA ALA A 641 4.61 15.39 -7.73
C ALA A 641 4.15 15.21 -6.28
N HIS A 642 4.55 16.07 -5.34
CA HIS A 642 3.88 16.14 -4.05
C HIS A 642 2.46 16.70 -4.22
N ALA A 643 1.55 16.34 -3.33
CA ALA A 643 0.20 16.86 -3.31
C ALA A 643 -0.29 17.02 -1.89
N GLN A 644 -1.02 18.09 -1.65
CA GLN A 644 -1.67 18.36 -0.38
C GLN A 644 -3.16 18.53 -0.63
N ALA A 645 -3.95 18.06 0.32
CA ALA A 645 -5.39 18.19 0.28
C ALA A 645 -5.91 18.87 1.53
N GLU A 646 -6.93 19.69 1.37
CA GLU A 646 -7.67 20.32 2.46
C GLU A 646 -9.16 20.15 2.22
N LYS A 647 -9.85 19.75 3.27
CA LYS A 647 -11.30 19.64 3.28
C LYS A 647 -11.91 21.02 3.45
N ILE A 648 -12.85 21.37 2.59
CA ILE A 648 -13.60 22.62 2.66
C ILE A 648 -15.08 22.36 2.90
N VAL A 649 -15.72 23.29 3.58
CA VAL A 649 -17.18 23.39 3.66
C VAL A 649 -17.56 24.64 2.86
N TYR A 650 -18.22 24.42 1.73
CA TYR A 650 -18.68 25.46 0.80
C TYR A 650 -20.17 25.74 0.99
#